data_AF-A0A061BQP4-F1
#
_entry.id   AF-A0A061BQP4-F1
#
_cell.length_a   1.000
_cell.length_b   1.000
_cell.length_c   1.000
_cell.angle_alpha   90.00
_cell.angle_beta   90.00
_cell.angle_gamma   90.00
#
_symmetry.space_group_name_H-M   'P 1'
#
loop_
_entity.id
_entity.type
_entity.pdbx_description
1 polymer ?
#
loop_
_entity_poly.entity_id
_entity_poly.type
_entity_poly.pdbx_seq_one_letter_code
_entity_poly.pdbx_strand_id
1 'polypeptide(L)'
;MGFLSGVLGAVKDDTNVASYYYITKDKLNNFNKFLYTGHSNFSHFISYVSCVLSDYDIALKRKTDEVRISLESLKEQIELGKKSIEQDRFRDISKQVSEWTRRADKYISKATDADNALRKIDLQLSCKLNVYVKSVVQATEGFKRCAENNDLNVLNELAENHMAKVTAFISSQSKRLMMQFYAYLENCIGALYMSLESLKNCDFNDLDTSVYPDLCSAFDLVKIGMDDLLIKYDKEIVSGVKSIAEDVLALKSTVTDEKKKLALQVSSLQAQITSLKDLRTLVVPPSTTFDEYQSDAEDNKWNLHKQIQSVTLQIVNSVKGCFATLPSDISAALKKYTNRIADADDNSSDDEDGYLDKIESGVVTYVGTFENFDSKVQEWVTDILKKDKIVNDRYLKRYVSTNIRESYFKIRDSTHMHGILTTAVRTALTRYITAAGEKVRLMTAESRPNETIAFHLRALKEGIEHFVGQLGMVLDDRVGAIVDDVEDQLGVEDGKSSPGKSHLTYAIRILLHQLHSVARQAGNDAAALLNETFVNMANVDKSIVDVKALSSTIEAELTPDDSSHDYSKLGNQMRNKLINAATDDNEVKNKMKDLLREACIRGIDELQAQITKIVAGKFTDGRTSLEGIKSELVKLQTKEEVDITTTHADGGDSLLEKQAHGLHVTVLNFLRDKIGESATPAQSSVHNDMKRLLRNVDILKQNVANVKKRVCAVGEKLEKCIIQAEELITETTKEATRSFDRLRDAVNIIVERAFNDIQKEARIRYTETKRKEVDALMNIVTDQLTSITKTISDDLATGVKGFIKTLKDGTTKNLSSMQGKNIGRLKKFGDLSSQQEYDRRQFTDLAEAFHDFCQPLHTYLLGEITRANLNNSGTTPNYSARLKSIFTAFSTLLPHLREANKYDHRVPSMLSNLRDALTVLKPDGFSTPNSSTLDCITSGLTKFADELDKAYISVYDGQGFEGKVVEETGTVEVYTTGVYPVYLSTEYGKKCAKVFCTALEILFHDLSELREECKRDWKDLNICMHPGEDIENGLASYLKNCGYGVPSKQGVQDGELRYGESWTGESIRATLLIKQHDATLTRTAFRLVY
;
A
#
# COMPACT_ATOMS: atom_id res chain seq x y z
N MET A 1 8.67 68.04 53.53
CA MET A 1 8.79 68.33 52.07
C MET A 1 10.24 68.27 51.59
N GLY A 2 11.18 68.97 52.26
CA GLY A 2 12.62 68.90 51.94
C GLY A 2 13.18 67.48 51.81
N PHE A 3 12.84 66.58 52.75
CA PHE A 3 13.19 65.16 52.69
C PHE A 3 12.81 64.48 51.36
N LEU A 4 11.53 64.56 50.97
CA LEU A 4 11.02 63.90 49.76
C LEU A 4 11.62 64.50 48.47
N SER A 5 11.82 65.83 48.43
CA SER A 5 12.53 66.50 47.33
C SER A 5 14.01 66.09 47.25
N GLY A 6 14.65 65.80 48.38
CA GLY A 6 16.02 65.28 48.44
C GLY A 6 16.10 63.86 47.89
N VAL A 7 15.25 62.97 48.39
CA VAL A 7 15.16 61.57 47.95
C VAL A 7 14.90 61.47 46.44
N LEU A 8 13.86 62.14 45.93
CA LEU A 8 13.54 62.09 44.49
C LEU A 8 14.61 62.77 43.63
N GLY A 9 15.27 63.80 44.17
CA GLY A 9 16.39 64.46 43.50
C GLY A 9 17.62 63.58 43.36
N ALA A 10 17.90 62.72 44.34
CA ALA A 10 19.05 61.81 44.34
C ALA A 10 18.90 60.67 43.31
N VAL A 11 17.68 60.21 43.04
CA VAL A 11 17.44 59.05 42.16
C VAL A 11 17.03 59.39 40.74
N LYS A 12 16.81 60.67 40.42
CA LYS A 12 16.27 61.09 39.11
C LYS A 12 17.14 60.65 37.93
N ASP A 13 18.45 60.57 38.13
CA ASP A 13 19.45 60.21 37.12
C ASP A 13 19.92 58.75 37.28
N ASP A 14 19.42 58.01 38.29
CA ASP A 14 19.74 56.60 38.47
C ASP A 14 19.09 55.76 37.38
N THR A 15 19.86 54.92 36.69
CA THR A 15 19.37 54.07 35.60
C THR A 15 18.23 53.14 36.03
N ASN A 16 18.19 52.71 37.30
CA ASN A 16 17.11 51.89 37.86
C ASN A 16 15.78 52.64 37.96
N VAL A 17 15.80 53.98 37.87
CA VAL A 17 14.61 54.83 37.93
C VAL A 17 14.32 55.45 36.57
N ALA A 18 15.32 56.10 35.96
CA ALA A 18 15.20 56.82 34.69
C ALA A 18 14.75 55.91 33.53
N SER A 19 15.08 54.61 33.57
CA SER A 19 14.64 53.63 32.56
C SER A 19 13.13 53.41 32.54
N TYR A 20 12.42 53.72 33.63
CA TYR A 20 10.98 53.46 33.78
C TYR A 20 10.16 54.74 33.86
N TYR A 21 10.67 55.76 34.56
CA TYR A 21 9.99 57.03 34.71
C TYR A 21 10.99 58.19 34.82
N TYR A 22 10.88 59.13 33.89
CA TYR A 22 11.74 60.30 33.86
C TYR A 22 11.17 61.42 34.75
N ILE A 23 11.85 61.68 35.88
CA ILE A 23 11.55 62.81 36.75
C ILE A 23 12.17 64.06 36.12
N THR A 24 11.38 64.77 35.31
CA THR A 24 11.87 65.99 34.63
C THR A 24 12.30 67.06 35.63
N LYS A 25 13.22 67.95 35.22
CA LYS A 25 13.56 69.15 35.99
C LYS A 25 12.32 69.98 36.33
N ASP A 26 11.33 70.06 35.44
CA ASP A 26 10.08 70.79 35.70
C ASP A 26 9.22 70.15 36.80
N LYS A 27 9.13 68.81 36.83
CA LYS A 27 8.48 68.09 37.93
C LYS A 27 9.22 68.30 39.25
N LEU A 28 10.56 68.33 39.20
CA LEU A 28 11.38 68.63 40.37
C LEU A 28 11.20 70.09 40.86
N ASN A 29 11.12 71.03 39.92
CA ASN A 29 10.84 72.44 40.22
C ASN A 29 9.44 72.62 40.79
N ASN A 30 8.46 71.84 40.34
CA ASN A 30 7.13 71.82 40.93
C ASN A 30 7.15 71.34 42.40
N PHE A 31 8.03 70.40 42.78
CA PHE A 31 8.22 70.06 44.20
C PHE A 31 8.72 71.25 45.01
N ASN A 32 9.65 72.04 44.47
CA ASN A 32 10.20 73.21 45.16
C ASN A 32 9.18 74.35 45.27
N LYS A 33 8.23 74.47 44.33
CA LYS A 33 7.13 75.46 44.41
C LYS A 33 6.21 75.27 45.61
N PHE A 34 6.14 74.06 46.17
CA PHE A 34 5.37 73.78 47.39
C PHE A 34 6.16 74.05 48.68
N LEU A 35 7.46 74.35 48.60
CA LEU A 35 8.23 74.76 49.78
C LEU A 35 7.78 76.15 50.22
N TYR A 36 7.66 76.36 51.54
CA TYR A 36 7.26 77.62 52.17
C TYR A 36 5.83 78.10 51.87
N THR A 37 4.99 77.31 51.21
CA THR A 37 3.60 77.69 50.87
C THR A 37 2.58 77.42 52.00
N GLY A 38 3.04 77.30 53.24
CA GLY A 38 2.20 77.04 54.42
C GLY A 38 1.62 75.63 54.53
N HIS A 39 0.83 75.40 55.57
CA HIS A 39 0.25 74.09 55.93
C HIS A 39 -0.76 73.56 54.89
N SER A 40 -1.53 74.44 54.25
CA SER A 40 -2.63 74.09 53.34
C SER A 40 -2.18 73.37 52.07
N ASN A 41 -0.95 73.60 51.62
CA ASN A 41 -0.38 73.00 50.41
C ASN A 41 0.40 71.70 50.66
N PHE A 42 0.54 71.28 51.91
CA PHE A 42 1.26 70.06 52.27
C PHE A 42 0.57 68.79 51.75
N SER A 43 -0.77 68.69 51.85
CA SER A 43 -1.56 67.55 51.35
C SER A 43 -1.41 67.38 49.82
N HIS A 44 -1.38 68.49 49.09
CA HIS A 44 -1.20 68.51 47.64
C HIS A 44 0.21 68.03 47.24
N PHE A 45 1.25 68.48 47.94
CA PHE A 45 2.62 68.00 47.73
C PHE A 45 2.73 66.48 47.93
N ILE A 46 2.19 65.96 49.04
CA ILE A 46 2.22 64.52 49.34
C ILE A 46 1.46 63.73 48.27
N SER A 47 0.30 64.23 47.82
CA SER A 47 -0.48 63.60 46.75
C SER A 47 0.30 63.59 45.42
N TYR A 48 0.98 64.68 45.08
CA TYR A 48 1.80 64.77 43.88
C TYR A 48 3.00 63.80 43.91
N VAL A 49 3.71 63.69 45.04
CA VAL A 49 4.77 62.69 45.24
C VAL A 49 4.20 61.26 45.10
N SER A 50 3.04 60.99 45.68
CA SER A 50 2.38 59.68 45.58
C SER A 50 2.03 59.32 44.13
N CYS A 51 1.62 60.28 43.29
CA CYS A 51 1.37 60.05 41.87
C CYS A 51 2.66 59.70 41.12
N VAL A 52 3.73 60.46 41.32
CA VAL A 52 5.05 60.19 40.71
C VAL A 52 5.55 58.78 41.05
N LEU A 53 5.45 58.37 42.31
CA LEU A 53 5.80 57.02 42.76
C LEU A 53 4.89 55.94 42.16
N SER A 54 3.63 56.28 41.86
CA SER A 54 2.67 55.33 41.26
C SER A 54 2.92 55.14 39.77
N ASP A 55 3.16 56.22 39.02
CA ASP A 55 3.50 56.13 37.60
C ASP A 55 4.78 55.32 37.37
N TYR A 56 5.79 55.53 38.23
CA TYR A 56 7.03 54.75 38.21
C TYR A 56 6.77 53.26 38.41
N ASP A 57 6.01 52.89 39.46
CA ASP A 57 5.69 51.50 39.78
C ASP A 57 4.88 50.82 38.65
N ILE A 58 3.94 51.53 38.03
CA ILE A 58 3.18 51.04 36.86
C ILE A 58 4.12 50.78 35.68
N ALA A 59 4.99 51.74 35.35
CA ALA A 59 5.91 51.62 34.23
C ALA A 59 6.97 50.51 34.45
N LEU A 60 7.47 50.40 35.68
CA LEU A 60 8.38 49.35 36.14
C LEU A 60 7.72 47.98 35.95
N LYS A 61 6.55 47.78 36.54
CA LYS A 61 5.80 46.52 36.45
C LYS A 61 5.50 46.13 35.01
N ARG A 62 4.97 47.06 34.20
CA ARG A 62 4.63 46.79 32.78
C ARG A 62 5.85 46.30 32.00
N LYS A 63 6.97 47.01 32.10
CA LYS A 63 8.19 46.67 31.36
C LYS A 63 8.82 45.36 31.83
N THR A 64 8.80 45.07 33.12
CA THR A 64 9.29 43.77 33.64
C THR A 64 8.35 42.62 33.29
N ASP A 65 7.04 42.85 33.28
CA ASP A 65 6.03 41.85 32.91
C ASP A 65 6.08 41.51 31.41
N GLU A 66 6.45 42.45 30.52
CA GLU A 66 6.60 42.18 29.08
C GLU A 66 7.56 41.00 28.77
N VAL A 67 8.66 40.87 29.53
CA VAL A 67 9.60 39.74 29.38
C VAL A 67 8.93 38.43 29.83
N ARG A 68 8.25 38.45 30.98
CA ARG A 68 7.57 37.28 31.55
C ARG A 68 6.43 36.80 30.64
N ILE A 69 5.57 37.71 30.21
CA ILE A 69 4.40 37.42 29.35
C ILE A 69 4.84 36.82 28.01
N SER A 70 5.94 37.32 27.43
CA SER A 70 6.46 36.77 26.17
C SER A 70 6.88 35.30 26.31
N LEU A 71 7.50 34.94 27.43
CA LEU A 71 7.93 33.57 27.73
C LEU A 71 6.78 32.68 28.22
N GLU A 72 5.80 33.23 28.94
CA GLU A 72 4.54 32.52 29.25
C GLU A 72 3.79 32.18 27.96
N SER A 73 3.72 33.11 27.01
CA SER A 73 3.16 32.87 25.68
C SER A 73 3.95 31.80 24.91
N LEU A 74 5.28 31.82 24.95
CA LEU A 74 6.11 30.75 24.37
C LEU A 74 5.75 29.39 24.98
N LYS A 75 5.69 29.30 26.30
CA LYS A 75 5.32 28.07 27.02
C LYS A 75 3.94 27.55 26.56
N GLU A 76 2.94 28.42 26.46
CA GLU A 76 1.61 28.05 25.96
C GLU A 76 1.66 27.53 24.51
N GLN A 77 2.44 28.16 23.63
CA GLN A 77 2.61 27.72 22.24
C GLN A 77 3.30 26.35 22.14
N ILE A 78 4.25 26.05 23.04
CA ILE A 78 4.89 24.73 23.11
C ILE A 78 3.87 23.69 23.63
N GLU A 79 3.07 24.00 24.65
CA GLU A 79 1.98 23.11 25.13
C GLU A 79 0.96 22.80 24.03
N LEU A 80 0.57 23.80 23.24
CA LEU A 80 -0.29 23.58 22.07
C LEU A 80 0.38 22.66 21.05
N GLY A 81 1.67 22.85 20.80
CA GLY A 81 2.48 21.96 19.96
C GLY A 81 2.44 20.51 20.45
N LYS A 82 2.65 20.28 21.77
CA LYS A 82 2.59 18.94 22.38
C LYS A 82 1.27 18.24 22.12
N LYS A 83 0.15 18.95 22.30
CA LYS A 83 -1.19 18.41 22.05
C LYS A 83 -1.43 18.05 20.58
N SER A 84 -0.80 18.78 19.65
CA SER A 84 -0.90 18.50 18.22
C SER A 84 -0.06 17.30 17.75
N ILE A 85 0.92 16.82 18.53
CA ILE A 85 1.80 15.68 18.15
C ILE A 85 0.98 14.45 17.73
N GLU A 86 -0.03 14.08 18.50
CA GLU A 86 -0.85 12.89 18.21
C GLU A 86 -1.68 13.05 16.94
N GLN A 87 -2.13 14.27 16.64
CA GLN A 87 -2.87 14.55 15.40
C GLN A 87 -1.94 14.56 14.18
N ASP A 88 -0.71 15.03 14.34
CA ASP A 88 0.25 15.14 13.25
C ASP A 88 0.89 13.80 12.88
N ARG A 89 0.89 12.81 13.81
CA ARG A 89 1.41 11.45 13.59
C ARG A 89 0.87 10.78 12.32
N PHE A 90 -0.37 11.09 11.94
CA PHE A 90 -1.03 10.50 10.77
C PHE A 90 -0.74 11.23 9.46
N ARG A 91 -0.08 12.39 9.51
CA ARG A 91 0.28 13.18 8.32
C ARG A 91 1.54 12.62 7.66
N ASP A 92 1.73 12.95 6.39
CA ASP A 92 2.96 12.65 5.66
C ASP A 92 4.18 13.30 6.33
N ILE A 93 5.35 12.63 6.25
CA ILE A 93 6.57 13.10 6.92
C ILE A 93 6.97 14.51 6.49
N SER A 94 6.84 14.82 5.19
CA SER A 94 7.08 16.17 4.66
C SER A 94 6.16 17.22 5.29
N LYS A 95 4.88 16.86 5.52
CA LYS A 95 3.94 17.74 6.22
C LYS A 95 4.30 17.88 7.69
N GLN A 96 4.68 16.79 8.37
CA GLN A 96 5.12 16.83 9.76
C GLN A 96 6.33 17.76 9.93
N VAL A 97 7.37 17.61 9.10
CA VAL A 97 8.54 18.49 9.08
C VAL A 97 8.12 19.94 8.86
N SER A 98 7.32 20.23 7.83
CA SER A 98 6.90 21.60 7.53
C SER A 98 6.13 22.28 8.68
N GLU A 99 5.25 21.54 9.38
CA GLU A 99 4.49 22.08 10.51
C GLU A 99 5.37 22.28 11.74
N TRP A 100 6.29 21.36 12.02
CA TRP A 100 7.21 21.49 13.15
C TRP A 100 8.26 22.58 12.94
N THR A 101 8.79 22.75 11.73
CA THR A 101 9.64 23.89 11.37
C THR A 101 8.88 25.21 11.55
N ARG A 102 7.63 25.29 11.06
CA ARG A 102 6.79 26.48 11.22
C ARG A 102 6.47 26.79 12.68
N ARG A 103 6.25 25.77 13.52
CA ARG A 103 6.08 25.96 14.98
C ARG A 103 7.37 26.43 15.64
N ALA A 104 8.52 25.86 15.26
CA ALA A 104 9.82 26.29 15.75
C ALA A 104 10.09 27.77 15.42
N ASP A 105 9.73 28.24 14.23
CA ASP A 105 9.81 29.67 13.87
C ASP A 105 8.95 30.55 14.78
N LYS A 106 7.72 30.10 15.11
CA LYS A 106 6.89 30.82 16.08
C LYS A 106 7.50 30.83 17.48
N TYR A 107 8.13 29.73 17.90
CA TYR A 107 8.80 29.64 19.19
C TYR A 107 9.99 30.61 19.27
N ILE A 108 10.81 30.64 18.22
CA ILE A 108 11.92 31.61 18.09
C ILE A 108 11.39 33.03 18.12
N SER A 109 10.29 33.34 17.41
CA SER A 109 9.68 34.67 17.45
C SER A 109 9.29 35.09 18.86
N LYS A 110 8.71 34.18 19.67
CA LYS A 110 8.34 34.48 21.06
C LYS A 110 9.54 34.61 22.00
N ALA A 111 10.57 33.79 21.81
CA ALA A 111 11.83 33.96 22.54
C ALA A 111 12.51 35.30 22.18
N THR A 112 12.43 35.71 20.91
CA THR A 112 12.95 36.99 20.42
C THR A 112 12.14 38.18 20.95
N ASP A 113 10.81 38.05 21.08
CA ASP A 113 9.97 39.07 21.73
C ASP A 113 10.45 39.34 23.17
N ALA A 114 10.82 38.28 23.92
CA ALA A 114 11.40 38.41 25.26
C ALA A 114 12.79 39.09 25.24
N ASP A 115 13.66 38.75 24.29
CA ASP A 115 14.97 39.39 24.10
C ASP A 115 14.83 40.89 23.75
N ASN A 116 13.83 41.24 22.94
CA ASN A 116 13.51 42.62 22.61
C ASN A 116 12.95 43.38 23.83
N ALA A 117 12.15 42.73 24.68
CA ALA A 117 11.64 43.31 25.91
C ALA A 117 12.77 43.63 26.91
N LEU A 118 13.85 42.84 26.95
CA LEU A 118 15.03 43.14 27.79
C LEU A 118 15.68 44.48 27.48
N ARG A 119 15.58 44.97 26.23
CA ARG A 119 16.13 46.27 25.83
C ARG A 119 15.37 47.46 26.42
N LYS A 120 14.18 47.24 26.97
CA LYS A 120 13.31 48.28 27.56
C LYS A 120 13.46 48.43 29.07
N ILE A 121 14.22 47.53 29.70
CA ILE A 121 14.49 47.43 31.15
C ILE A 121 15.84 48.10 31.45
N ASP A 122 16.09 48.49 32.70
CA ASP A 122 17.40 49.03 33.09
C ASP A 122 18.55 48.03 32.84
N LEU A 123 19.75 48.58 32.67
CA LEU A 123 20.95 47.81 32.31
C LEU A 123 21.27 46.69 33.32
N GLN A 124 21.07 46.92 34.62
CA GLN A 124 21.46 45.98 35.66
C GLN A 124 20.55 44.74 35.65
N LEU A 125 19.23 44.93 35.61
CA LEU A 125 18.28 43.83 35.50
C LEU A 125 18.37 43.16 34.12
N SER A 126 18.55 43.95 33.05
CA SER A 126 18.75 43.42 31.70
C SER A 126 19.95 42.46 31.63
N CYS A 127 21.09 42.83 32.22
CA CYS A 127 22.28 41.96 32.29
C CYS A 127 22.02 40.65 33.06
N LYS A 128 21.32 40.72 34.20
CA LYS A 128 20.97 39.53 35.00
C LYS A 128 20.05 38.58 34.24
N LEU A 129 19.11 39.11 33.47
CA LEU A 129 18.13 38.32 32.72
C LEU A 129 18.66 37.82 31.37
N ASN A 130 19.65 38.51 30.79
CA ASN A 130 20.20 38.20 29.46
C ASN A 130 20.63 36.74 29.33
N VAL A 131 21.30 36.17 30.34
CA VAL A 131 21.76 34.77 30.32
C VAL A 131 20.57 33.80 30.17
N TYR A 132 19.49 34.02 30.93
CA TYR A 132 18.32 33.15 30.90
C TYR A 132 17.53 33.30 29.59
N VAL A 133 17.32 34.54 29.13
CA VAL A 133 16.59 34.78 27.87
C VAL A 133 17.36 34.29 26.66
N LYS A 134 18.69 34.50 26.60
CA LYS A 134 19.53 33.96 25.53
C LYS A 134 19.57 32.44 25.54
N SER A 135 19.57 31.82 26.72
CA SER A 135 19.44 30.35 26.84
C SER A 135 18.14 29.85 26.19
N VAL A 136 17.01 30.55 26.41
CA VAL A 136 15.74 30.22 25.74
C VAL A 136 15.82 30.42 24.22
N VAL A 137 16.38 31.53 23.74
CA VAL A 137 16.57 31.78 22.30
C VAL A 137 17.39 30.65 21.66
N GLN A 138 18.54 30.32 22.25
CA GLN A 138 19.42 29.24 21.80
C GLN A 138 18.72 27.88 21.82
N ALA A 139 17.93 27.59 22.86
CA ALA A 139 17.15 26.36 22.93
C ALA A 139 16.11 26.27 21.80
N THR A 140 15.41 27.37 21.50
CA THR A 140 14.45 27.42 20.38
C THR A 140 15.12 27.30 19.01
N GLU A 141 16.31 27.88 18.82
CA GLU A 141 17.12 27.74 17.60
C GLU A 141 17.69 26.32 17.45
N GLY A 142 18.12 25.70 18.56
CA GLY A 142 18.51 24.30 18.61
C GLY A 142 17.35 23.37 18.22
N PHE A 143 16.17 23.61 18.78
CA PHE A 143 14.95 22.89 18.43
C PHE A 143 14.61 23.01 16.94
N LYS A 144 14.72 24.21 16.35
CA LYS A 144 14.52 24.40 14.90
C LYS A 144 15.49 23.55 14.07
N ARG A 145 16.78 23.56 14.40
CA ARG A 145 17.78 22.73 13.70
C ARG A 145 17.46 21.25 13.80
N CYS A 146 16.99 20.78 14.97
CA CYS A 146 16.55 19.39 15.14
C CYS A 146 15.29 19.08 14.32
N ALA A 147 14.35 20.02 14.21
CA ALA A 147 13.16 19.88 13.38
C ALA A 147 13.46 19.89 11.86
N GLU A 148 14.56 20.54 11.45
CA GLU A 148 14.97 20.63 10.04
C GLU A 148 15.86 19.47 9.59
N ASN A 149 16.76 18.96 10.43
CA ASN A 149 17.95 18.23 9.94
C ASN A 149 18.15 16.81 10.51
N ASN A 150 17.65 16.49 11.71
CA ASN A 150 17.99 15.21 12.36
C ASN A 150 17.16 14.02 11.82
N ASP A 151 16.06 14.31 11.13
CA ASP A 151 15.06 13.33 10.71
C ASP A 151 15.43 12.64 9.37
N LEU A 152 16.32 13.25 8.58
CA LEU A 152 16.92 12.66 7.37
C LEU A 152 17.86 11.49 7.70
N ASN A 153 18.60 11.57 8.81
CA ASN A 153 19.49 10.50 9.26
C ASN A 153 18.70 9.27 9.70
N VAL A 154 17.59 9.47 10.42
CA VAL A 154 16.67 8.38 10.83
C VAL A 154 16.03 7.72 9.60
N LEU A 155 15.63 8.50 8.60
CA LEU A 155 15.13 7.98 7.33
C LEU A 155 16.18 7.19 6.56
N ASN A 156 17.44 7.65 6.54
CA ASN A 156 18.52 6.98 5.85
C ASN A 156 18.88 5.64 6.51
N GLU A 157 18.98 5.60 7.84
CA GLU A 157 19.21 4.35 8.59
C GLU A 157 18.06 3.33 8.40
N LEU A 158 16.81 3.81 8.35
CA LEU A 158 15.64 2.98 8.03
C LEU A 158 15.68 2.43 6.61
N ALA A 159 16.05 3.28 5.65
CA ALA A 159 16.18 2.88 4.24
C ALA A 159 17.29 1.84 4.06
N GLU A 160 18.46 2.04 4.68
CA GLU A 160 19.58 1.10 4.64
C GLU A 160 19.18 -0.28 5.22
N ASN A 161 18.56 -0.29 6.40
CA ASN A 161 18.10 -1.54 7.04
C ASN A 161 17.06 -2.29 6.22
N HIS A 162 16.07 -1.59 5.65
CA HIS A 162 15.06 -2.23 4.80
C HIS A 162 15.63 -2.66 3.45
N MET A 163 16.56 -1.89 2.87
CA MET A 163 17.24 -2.27 1.63
C MET A 163 18.08 -3.54 1.81
N ALA A 164 18.74 -3.71 2.97
CA ALA A 164 19.44 -4.93 3.32
C ALA A 164 18.49 -6.14 3.38
N LYS A 165 17.30 -5.99 3.99
CA LYS A 165 16.27 -7.04 4.04
C LYS A 165 15.74 -7.40 2.64
N VAL A 166 15.46 -6.40 1.80
CA VAL A 166 15.03 -6.62 0.40
C VAL A 166 16.12 -7.38 -0.36
N THR A 167 17.38 -6.96 -0.25
CA THR A 167 18.51 -7.60 -0.92
C THR A 167 18.68 -9.07 -0.48
N ALA A 168 18.56 -9.35 0.82
CA ALA A 168 18.64 -10.70 1.36
C ALA A 168 17.47 -11.59 0.87
N PHE A 169 16.26 -11.05 0.82
CA PHE A 169 15.08 -11.75 0.28
C PHE A 169 15.24 -12.05 -1.20
N ILE A 170 15.64 -11.08 -2.03
CA ILE A 170 15.85 -11.25 -3.47
C ILE A 170 16.91 -12.34 -3.71
N SER A 171 18.02 -12.29 -2.96
CA SER A 171 19.10 -13.29 -3.09
C SER A 171 18.60 -14.69 -2.75
N SER A 172 17.87 -14.84 -1.65
CA SER A 172 17.30 -16.12 -1.22
C SER A 172 16.27 -16.65 -2.21
N GLN A 173 15.42 -15.75 -2.72
CA GLN A 173 14.34 -16.12 -3.62
C GLN A 173 14.85 -16.50 -5.02
N SER A 174 15.82 -15.74 -5.52
CA SER A 174 16.52 -16.06 -6.77
C SER A 174 17.21 -17.42 -6.68
N LYS A 175 17.89 -17.71 -5.56
CA LYS A 175 18.53 -19.01 -5.33
C LYS A 175 17.51 -20.16 -5.32
N ARG A 176 16.37 -19.98 -4.65
CA ARG A 176 15.30 -21.00 -4.60
C ARG A 176 14.70 -21.28 -5.98
N LEU A 177 14.34 -20.24 -6.73
CA LEU A 177 13.78 -20.39 -8.09
C LEU A 177 14.81 -21.00 -9.05
N MET A 178 16.08 -20.62 -8.94
CA MET A 178 17.17 -21.21 -9.70
C MET A 178 17.31 -22.71 -9.41
N MET A 179 17.26 -23.13 -8.14
CA MET A 179 17.29 -24.55 -7.78
C MET A 179 16.10 -25.34 -8.35
N GLN A 180 14.90 -24.74 -8.34
CA GLN A 180 13.72 -25.38 -8.93
C GLN A 180 13.86 -25.54 -10.45
N PHE A 181 14.38 -24.51 -11.12
CA PHE A 181 14.62 -24.57 -12.57
C PHE A 181 15.70 -25.59 -12.94
N TYR A 182 16.79 -25.68 -12.15
CA TYR A 182 17.80 -26.73 -12.35
C TYR A 182 17.22 -28.14 -12.16
N ALA A 183 16.42 -28.36 -11.11
CA ALA A 183 15.78 -29.66 -10.89
C ALA A 183 14.79 -30.02 -12.02
N TYR A 184 14.07 -29.03 -12.57
CA TYR A 184 13.22 -29.22 -13.74
C TYR A 184 14.04 -29.65 -14.96
N LEU A 185 15.12 -28.93 -15.27
CA LEU A 185 16.01 -29.24 -16.39
C LEU A 185 16.64 -30.63 -16.24
N GLU A 186 17.14 -30.96 -15.05
CA GLU A 186 17.76 -32.25 -14.76
C GLU A 186 16.79 -33.41 -15.00
N ASN A 187 15.52 -33.27 -14.58
CA ASN A 187 14.48 -34.27 -14.82
C ASN A 187 14.15 -34.41 -16.31
N CYS A 188 13.94 -33.31 -17.03
CA CYS A 188 13.54 -33.36 -18.44
C CYS A 188 14.69 -33.86 -19.34
N ILE A 189 15.91 -33.35 -19.14
CA ILE A 189 17.10 -33.80 -19.88
C ILE A 189 17.41 -35.25 -19.53
N GLY A 190 17.31 -35.64 -18.25
CA GLY A 190 17.51 -37.02 -17.81
C GLY A 190 16.53 -38.00 -18.45
N ALA A 191 15.24 -37.64 -18.51
CA ALA A 191 14.22 -38.48 -19.15
C ALA A 191 14.47 -38.66 -20.67
N LEU A 192 14.83 -37.57 -21.37
CA LEU A 192 15.19 -37.63 -22.79
C LEU A 192 16.46 -38.48 -23.02
N TYR A 193 17.47 -38.30 -22.16
CA TYR A 193 18.70 -39.08 -22.21
C TYR A 193 18.42 -40.58 -22.05
N MET A 194 17.64 -40.98 -21.04
CA MET A 194 17.27 -42.38 -20.83
C MET A 194 16.49 -42.96 -22.02
N SER A 195 15.64 -42.16 -22.66
CA SER A 195 14.88 -42.57 -23.84
C SER A 195 15.78 -42.78 -25.07
N LEU A 196 16.72 -41.87 -25.30
CA LEU A 196 17.73 -41.98 -26.37
C LEU A 196 18.69 -43.14 -26.13
N GLU A 197 19.13 -43.36 -24.89
CA GLU A 197 19.99 -44.48 -24.53
C GLU A 197 19.27 -45.82 -24.73
N SER A 198 17.99 -45.91 -24.34
CA SER A 198 17.18 -47.09 -24.62
C SER A 198 16.98 -47.33 -26.12
N LEU A 199 16.71 -46.29 -26.90
CA LEU A 199 16.59 -46.37 -28.36
C LEU A 199 17.87 -46.93 -28.99
N LYS A 200 19.02 -46.40 -28.58
CA LYS A 200 20.35 -46.81 -29.07
C LYS A 200 20.70 -48.24 -28.68
N ASN A 201 20.61 -48.57 -27.39
CA ASN A 201 21.20 -49.79 -26.87
C ASN A 201 20.23 -50.99 -26.92
N CYS A 202 18.92 -50.76 -26.98
CA CYS A 202 17.92 -51.83 -27.04
C CYS A 202 17.30 -51.92 -28.44
N ASP A 203 16.57 -50.89 -28.88
CA ASP A 203 15.72 -51.03 -30.07
C ASP A 203 16.55 -51.13 -31.36
N PHE A 204 17.61 -50.32 -31.51
CA PHE A 204 18.53 -50.45 -32.64
C PHE A 204 19.31 -51.76 -32.61
N ASN A 205 19.72 -52.24 -31.44
CA ASN A 205 20.43 -53.51 -31.31
C ASN A 205 19.52 -54.72 -31.64
N ASP A 206 18.25 -54.65 -31.25
CA ASP A 206 17.24 -55.64 -31.60
C ASP A 206 16.92 -55.63 -33.11
N LEU A 207 16.89 -54.44 -33.72
CA LEU A 207 16.74 -54.32 -35.18
C LEU A 207 17.97 -54.90 -35.90
N ASP A 208 19.18 -54.56 -35.44
CA ASP A 208 20.45 -55.09 -35.96
C ASP A 208 20.46 -56.63 -35.92
N THR A 209 20.06 -57.21 -34.79
CA THR A 209 19.93 -58.67 -34.63
C THR A 209 18.87 -59.26 -35.58
N SER A 210 17.72 -58.61 -35.75
CA SER A 210 16.69 -59.12 -36.67
C SER A 210 17.10 -59.08 -38.15
N VAL A 211 18.00 -58.16 -38.52
CA VAL A 211 18.46 -57.98 -39.90
C VAL A 211 19.66 -58.87 -40.20
N TYR A 212 20.70 -58.87 -39.36
CA TYR A 212 21.94 -59.56 -39.67
C TYR A 212 21.88 -61.06 -39.36
N PRO A 213 21.82 -61.53 -38.11
CA PRO A 213 21.79 -62.96 -37.85
C PRO A 213 20.49 -63.63 -38.32
N ASP A 214 19.31 -63.02 -38.14
CA ASP A 214 18.06 -63.72 -38.38
C ASP A 214 17.62 -63.72 -39.86
N LEU A 215 17.58 -62.55 -40.50
CA LEU A 215 17.13 -62.43 -41.88
C LEU A 215 18.18 -62.95 -42.87
N CYS A 216 19.49 -62.65 -42.69
CA CYS A 216 20.51 -63.21 -43.57
C CYS A 216 20.59 -64.73 -43.47
N SER A 217 20.53 -65.32 -42.25
CA SER A 217 20.55 -66.78 -42.11
C SER A 217 19.33 -67.44 -42.76
N ALA A 218 18.13 -66.85 -42.63
CA ALA A 218 16.93 -67.38 -43.30
C ALA A 218 17.03 -67.28 -44.84
N PHE A 219 17.61 -66.19 -45.36
CA PHE A 219 17.86 -66.03 -46.79
C PHE A 219 18.85 -67.07 -47.30
N ASP A 220 19.95 -67.29 -46.57
CA ASP A 220 20.96 -68.30 -46.89
C ASP A 220 20.36 -69.72 -46.88
N LEU A 221 19.48 -70.04 -45.92
CA LEU A 221 18.78 -71.34 -45.87
C LEU A 221 17.84 -71.57 -47.06
N VAL A 222 17.17 -70.53 -47.56
CA VAL A 222 16.35 -70.63 -48.79
C VAL A 222 17.26 -70.82 -50.00
N LYS A 223 18.35 -70.05 -50.10
CA LYS A 223 19.31 -70.15 -51.19
C LYS A 223 19.96 -71.53 -51.26
N ILE A 224 20.48 -72.04 -50.15
CA ILE A 224 21.04 -73.41 -50.05
C ILE A 224 19.98 -74.44 -50.44
N GLY A 225 18.74 -74.30 -49.95
CA GLY A 225 17.64 -75.19 -50.30
C GLY A 225 17.30 -75.20 -51.79
N MET A 226 17.38 -74.05 -52.48
CA MET A 226 17.19 -73.95 -53.93
C MET A 226 18.35 -74.56 -54.71
N ASP A 227 19.59 -74.29 -54.30
CA ASP A 227 20.79 -74.80 -54.95
C ASP A 227 20.87 -76.34 -54.82
N ASP A 228 20.62 -76.88 -53.63
CA ASP A 228 20.57 -78.33 -53.39
C ASP A 228 19.48 -79.01 -54.22
N LEU A 229 18.29 -78.39 -54.34
CA LEU A 229 17.17 -78.91 -55.13
C LEU A 229 17.51 -78.92 -56.62
N LEU A 230 18.14 -77.86 -57.14
CA LEU A 230 18.58 -77.77 -58.54
C LEU A 230 19.63 -78.84 -58.87
N ILE A 231 20.66 -78.98 -58.04
CA ILE A 231 21.72 -79.99 -58.22
C ILE A 231 21.12 -81.40 -58.21
N LYS A 232 20.21 -81.67 -57.27
CA LYS A 232 19.61 -82.99 -57.13
C LYS A 232 18.58 -83.30 -58.22
N TYR A 233 17.82 -82.31 -58.66
CA TYR A 233 16.88 -82.47 -59.78
C TYR A 233 17.62 -82.82 -61.07
N ASP A 234 18.70 -82.11 -61.39
CA ASP A 234 19.54 -82.38 -62.56
C ASP A 234 20.22 -83.76 -62.46
N LYS A 235 20.83 -84.05 -61.31
CA LYS A 235 21.57 -85.31 -61.11
C LYS A 235 20.67 -86.54 -61.01
N GLU A 236 19.53 -86.46 -60.34
CA GLU A 236 18.72 -87.64 -59.99
C GLU A 236 17.47 -87.79 -60.84
N ILE A 237 16.80 -86.70 -61.24
CA ILE A 237 15.57 -86.77 -62.05
C ILE A 237 15.90 -86.79 -63.54
N VAL A 238 16.67 -85.83 -64.04
CA VAL A 238 16.97 -85.71 -65.48
C VAL A 238 17.75 -86.93 -65.98
N SER A 239 18.76 -87.37 -65.23
CA SER A 239 19.55 -88.57 -65.58
C SER A 239 18.73 -89.87 -65.52
N GLY A 240 17.87 -90.01 -64.50
CA GLY A 240 17.03 -91.21 -64.33
C GLY A 240 15.97 -91.35 -65.41
N VAL A 241 15.32 -90.24 -65.80
CA VAL A 241 14.36 -90.23 -66.92
C VAL A 241 15.06 -90.52 -68.25
N LYS A 242 16.30 -90.03 -68.44
CA LYS A 242 17.09 -90.31 -69.65
C LYS A 242 17.39 -91.81 -69.81
N SER A 243 17.78 -92.49 -68.73
CA SER A 243 18.00 -93.95 -68.74
C SER A 243 16.72 -94.72 -69.08
N ILE A 244 15.58 -94.34 -68.49
CA ILE A 244 14.28 -94.95 -68.78
C ILE A 244 13.88 -94.75 -70.25
N ALA A 245 14.15 -93.56 -70.82
CA ALA A 245 13.87 -93.28 -72.23
C ALA A 245 14.71 -94.13 -73.20
N GLU A 246 15.98 -94.40 -72.87
CA GLU A 246 16.86 -95.29 -73.63
C GLU A 246 16.33 -96.74 -73.62
N ASP A 247 15.86 -97.24 -72.46
CA ASP A 247 15.26 -98.57 -72.34
C ASP A 247 13.92 -98.71 -73.09
N VAL A 248 13.08 -97.65 -73.10
CA VAL A 248 11.83 -97.59 -73.88
C VAL A 248 12.09 -97.67 -75.39
N LEU A 249 13.14 -97.01 -75.87
CA LEU A 249 13.52 -97.02 -77.28
C LEU A 249 14.00 -98.41 -77.73
N ALA A 250 14.71 -99.14 -76.88
CA ALA A 250 15.10 -100.52 -77.14
C ALA A 250 13.89 -101.46 -77.25
N LEU A 251 12.90 -101.33 -76.34
CA LEU A 251 11.67 -102.13 -76.36
C LEU A 251 10.81 -101.89 -77.62
N LYS A 252 10.76 -100.64 -78.10
CA LYS A 252 10.02 -100.26 -79.31
C LYS A 252 10.55 -100.97 -80.58
N SER A 253 11.86 -101.21 -80.67
CA SER A 253 12.46 -101.96 -81.78
C SER A 253 11.96 -103.40 -81.80
N THR A 254 11.92 -104.07 -80.65
CA THR A 254 11.49 -105.47 -80.49
C THR A 254 10.00 -105.69 -80.81
N VAL A 255 9.12 -104.74 -80.46
CA VAL A 255 7.67 -104.79 -80.78
C VAL A 255 7.42 -104.71 -82.29
N THR A 256 8.27 -104.01 -83.04
CA THR A 256 8.07 -103.76 -84.47
C THR A 256 8.33 -105.02 -85.31
N ASP A 257 9.23 -105.90 -84.86
CA ASP A 257 9.56 -107.15 -85.54
C ASP A 257 8.50 -108.24 -85.34
N GLU A 258 7.86 -108.32 -84.16
CA GLU A 258 6.78 -109.30 -83.93
C GLU A 258 5.45 -108.96 -84.62
N LYS A 259 5.17 -107.66 -84.84
CA LYS A 259 4.00 -107.23 -85.63
C LYS A 259 3.98 -107.76 -87.07
N LYS A 260 5.14 -108.01 -87.68
CA LYS A 260 5.23 -108.57 -89.04
C LYS A 260 4.79 -110.04 -89.12
N LYS A 261 4.90 -110.83 -88.04
CA LYS A 261 4.45 -112.23 -88.00
C LYS A 261 2.93 -112.36 -87.81
N LEU A 262 2.32 -111.50 -87.00
CA LEU A 262 0.88 -111.55 -86.67
C LEU A 262 -0.03 -111.19 -87.86
N ALA A 263 0.43 -110.32 -88.77
CA ALA A 263 -0.34 -109.89 -89.95
C ALA A 263 -0.69 -111.03 -90.93
N LEU A 264 0.09 -112.12 -90.96
CA LEU A 264 -0.17 -113.30 -91.80
C LEU A 264 -1.28 -114.21 -91.25
N GLN A 265 -1.59 -114.15 -89.95
CA GLN A 265 -2.59 -115.03 -89.30
C GLN A 265 -4.01 -114.44 -89.31
N VAL A 266 -4.16 -113.11 -89.34
CA VAL A 266 -5.45 -112.40 -89.29
C VAL A 266 -6.28 -112.56 -90.58
N SER A 267 -5.63 -112.74 -91.74
CA SER A 267 -6.34 -112.97 -93.01
C SER A 267 -7.17 -114.27 -93.04
N SER A 268 -6.89 -115.23 -92.15
CA SER A 268 -7.64 -116.50 -92.06
C SER A 268 -8.91 -116.43 -91.19
N LEU A 269 -9.04 -115.43 -90.29
CA LEU A 269 -10.14 -115.32 -89.32
C LEU A 269 -11.38 -114.60 -89.89
N GLN A 270 -11.17 -113.72 -90.88
CA GLN A 270 -12.20 -112.89 -91.48
C GLN A 270 -13.29 -113.69 -92.24
N ALA A 271 -13.01 -114.94 -92.60
CA ALA A 271 -13.96 -115.80 -93.33
C ALA A 271 -15.02 -116.49 -92.43
N GLN A 272 -14.87 -116.50 -91.10
CA GLN A 272 -15.73 -117.26 -90.18
C GLN A 272 -16.75 -116.42 -89.37
N ILE A 273 -16.67 -115.08 -89.43
CA ILE A 273 -17.48 -114.15 -88.60
C ILE A 273 -18.88 -113.86 -89.16
N THR A 274 -19.20 -114.24 -90.41
CA THR A 274 -20.46 -113.85 -91.07
C THR A 274 -21.71 -114.63 -90.60
N SER A 275 -21.62 -115.55 -89.64
CA SER A 275 -22.71 -116.52 -89.36
C SER A 275 -23.48 -116.45 -88.03
N LEU A 276 -23.28 -115.50 -87.11
CA LEU A 276 -24.02 -115.53 -85.82
C LEU A 276 -24.51 -114.15 -85.32
N LYS A 277 -25.50 -113.59 -86.03
CA LYS A 277 -26.32 -112.44 -85.62
C LYS A 277 -27.36 -112.83 -84.55
N ASP A 278 -27.27 -112.15 -83.40
CA ASP A 278 -28.30 -111.76 -82.41
C ASP A 278 -29.22 -112.80 -81.75
N LEU A 279 -29.14 -112.90 -80.40
CA LEU A 279 -30.22 -112.51 -79.47
C LEU A 279 -29.95 -112.94 -78.00
N ARG A 280 -29.91 -111.93 -77.10
CA ARG A 280 -30.76 -111.78 -75.89
C ARG A 280 -30.75 -112.93 -74.86
N THR A 281 -30.31 -112.81 -73.60
CA THR A 281 -29.95 -111.70 -72.69
C THR A 281 -29.59 -112.34 -71.32
N LEU A 282 -28.82 -111.67 -70.46
CA LEU A 282 -29.35 -111.37 -69.13
C LEU A 282 -28.85 -110.02 -68.61
N VAL A 283 -29.86 -109.26 -68.18
CA VAL A 283 -29.89 -107.87 -67.78
C VAL A 283 -29.69 -107.79 -66.27
N VAL A 284 -28.88 -106.83 -65.82
CA VAL A 284 -28.70 -106.48 -64.40
C VAL A 284 -29.47 -105.17 -64.15
N PRO A 285 -30.34 -105.06 -63.12
CA PRO A 285 -30.96 -103.80 -62.75
C PRO A 285 -29.89 -102.80 -62.26
N PRO A 286 -29.99 -101.50 -62.57
CA PRO A 286 -29.04 -100.53 -62.06
C PRO A 286 -29.16 -100.41 -60.53
N SER A 287 -28.06 -100.67 -59.84
CA SER A 287 -27.90 -100.39 -58.43
C SER A 287 -26.70 -99.47 -58.30
N THR A 288 -26.92 -98.18 -58.09
CA THR A 288 -26.47 -97.49 -56.85
C THR A 288 -26.62 -95.97 -56.86
N THR A 289 -26.84 -95.29 -57.99
CA THR A 289 -26.76 -93.81 -58.07
C THR A 289 -27.94 -93.10 -58.76
N PHE A 290 -28.25 -91.89 -58.27
CA PHE A 290 -29.38 -91.03 -58.66
C PHE A 290 -29.37 -90.60 -60.15
N ASP A 291 -28.20 -90.64 -60.81
CA ASP A 291 -27.97 -90.08 -62.14
C ASP A 291 -28.58 -90.89 -63.31
N GLU A 292 -28.93 -92.16 -63.09
CA GLU A 292 -29.48 -93.02 -64.14
C GLU A 292 -30.96 -92.71 -64.48
N TYR A 293 -31.68 -92.02 -63.58
CA TYR A 293 -33.04 -91.51 -63.82
C TYR A 293 -33.08 -90.23 -64.69
N GLN A 294 -31.92 -89.65 -65.03
CA GLN A 294 -31.80 -88.37 -65.76
C GLN A 294 -31.09 -88.46 -67.13
N SER A 295 -30.71 -89.65 -67.59
CA SER A 295 -29.99 -89.87 -68.86
C SER A 295 -30.91 -89.90 -70.09
N ASP A 296 -30.61 -89.04 -71.08
CA ASP A 296 -31.36 -88.82 -72.34
C ASP A 296 -30.97 -89.78 -73.50
N ALA A 297 -30.37 -90.94 -73.21
CA ALA A 297 -30.10 -91.94 -74.25
C ALA A 297 -31.41 -92.55 -74.79
N GLU A 298 -31.53 -92.68 -76.13
CA GLU A 298 -32.77 -93.06 -76.85
C GLU A 298 -33.40 -94.41 -76.41
N ASP A 299 -32.65 -95.27 -75.71
CA ASP A 299 -33.11 -96.57 -75.20
C ASP A 299 -33.40 -96.61 -73.68
N ASN A 300 -33.35 -95.48 -72.96
CA ASN A 300 -33.62 -95.41 -71.53
C ASN A 300 -35.12 -95.31 -71.21
N LYS A 301 -35.77 -96.45 -70.97
CA LYS A 301 -37.21 -96.53 -70.64
C LYS A 301 -37.57 -96.06 -69.21
N TRP A 302 -36.60 -95.59 -68.41
CA TRP A 302 -36.78 -95.17 -67.00
C TRP A 302 -36.50 -93.66 -66.74
N ASN A 303 -36.37 -92.85 -67.79
CA ASN A 303 -36.05 -91.41 -67.69
C ASN A 303 -37.19 -90.59 -67.04
N LEU A 304 -36.88 -89.87 -65.96
CA LEU A 304 -37.76 -88.95 -65.20
C LEU A 304 -37.23 -87.50 -65.20
N HIS A 305 -36.35 -87.16 -66.14
CA HIS A 305 -35.59 -85.91 -66.23
C HIS A 305 -36.48 -84.66 -66.12
N LYS A 306 -37.63 -84.65 -66.82
CA LYS A 306 -38.55 -83.51 -66.83
C LYS A 306 -39.26 -83.25 -65.49
N GLN A 307 -39.62 -84.29 -64.73
CA GLN A 307 -40.28 -84.13 -63.44
C GLN A 307 -39.31 -83.65 -62.35
N ILE A 308 -38.06 -84.13 -62.39
CA ILE A 308 -37.02 -83.73 -61.43
C ILE A 308 -36.58 -82.28 -61.68
N GLN A 309 -36.48 -81.84 -62.95
CA GLN A 309 -36.26 -80.42 -63.27
C GLN A 309 -37.38 -79.50 -62.75
N SER A 310 -38.65 -79.91 -62.86
CA SER A 310 -39.80 -79.10 -62.43
C SER A 310 -39.80 -78.78 -60.93
N VAL A 311 -39.52 -79.77 -60.07
CA VAL A 311 -39.46 -79.59 -58.61
C VAL A 311 -38.25 -78.77 -58.19
N THR A 312 -37.10 -78.97 -58.86
CA THR A 312 -35.87 -78.18 -58.63
C THR A 312 -36.09 -76.69 -58.99
N LEU A 313 -36.83 -76.42 -60.07
CA LEU A 313 -37.18 -75.06 -60.49
C LEU A 313 -38.11 -74.34 -59.50
N GLN A 314 -39.04 -75.06 -58.85
CA GLN A 314 -39.95 -74.47 -57.85
C GLN A 314 -39.23 -74.07 -56.55
N ILE A 315 -38.23 -74.85 -56.11
CA ILE A 315 -37.41 -74.54 -54.93
C ILE A 315 -36.55 -73.29 -55.21
N VAL A 316 -35.91 -73.21 -56.38
CA VAL A 316 -35.12 -72.04 -56.79
C VAL A 316 -35.99 -70.77 -56.92
N ASN A 317 -37.21 -70.89 -57.45
CA ASN A 317 -38.13 -69.75 -57.60
C ASN A 317 -38.69 -69.24 -56.27
N SER A 318 -38.88 -70.11 -55.27
CA SER A 318 -39.35 -69.71 -53.93
C SER A 318 -38.27 -68.96 -53.14
N VAL A 319 -37.00 -69.37 -53.28
CA VAL A 319 -35.85 -68.67 -52.69
C VAL A 319 -35.61 -67.31 -53.38
N LYS A 320 -35.82 -67.21 -54.70
CA LYS A 320 -35.79 -65.92 -55.43
C LYS A 320 -36.87 -64.93 -54.93
N GLY A 321 -38.06 -65.41 -54.54
CA GLY A 321 -39.15 -64.57 -54.06
C GLY A 321 -38.89 -63.88 -52.70
N CYS A 322 -38.15 -64.52 -51.78
CA CYS A 322 -37.81 -63.93 -50.47
C CYS A 322 -36.82 -62.74 -50.54
N PHE A 323 -36.01 -62.63 -51.59
CA PHE A 323 -35.03 -61.56 -51.75
C PHE A 323 -35.58 -60.32 -52.48
N ALA A 324 -36.85 -60.35 -52.92
CA ALA A 324 -37.47 -59.23 -53.62
C ALA A 324 -37.91 -58.08 -52.67
N THR A 325 -38.23 -58.39 -51.41
CA THR A 325 -38.69 -57.38 -50.42
C THR A 325 -37.71 -57.13 -49.27
N LEU A 326 -36.78 -58.06 -49.03
CA LEU A 326 -35.82 -57.98 -47.92
C LEU A 326 -34.90 -56.74 -47.97
N PRO A 327 -34.34 -56.31 -49.14
CA PRO A 327 -33.53 -55.09 -49.21
C PRO A 327 -34.32 -53.83 -48.84
N SER A 328 -35.56 -53.70 -49.33
CA SER A 328 -36.43 -52.56 -49.04
C SER A 328 -36.91 -52.56 -47.59
N ASP A 329 -37.19 -53.73 -46.99
CA ASP A 329 -37.61 -53.85 -45.59
C ASP A 329 -36.45 -53.50 -44.63
N ILE A 330 -35.23 -53.92 -44.94
CA ILE A 330 -34.02 -53.57 -44.18
C ILE A 330 -33.71 -52.07 -44.33
N SER A 331 -33.81 -51.51 -45.55
CA SER A 331 -33.65 -50.08 -45.82
C SER A 331 -34.66 -49.25 -45.02
N ALA A 332 -35.94 -49.63 -45.04
CA ALA A 332 -37.00 -48.96 -44.29
C ALA A 332 -36.82 -49.06 -42.76
N ALA A 333 -36.31 -50.19 -42.26
CA ALA A 333 -35.97 -50.35 -40.85
C ALA A 333 -34.77 -49.49 -40.43
N LEU A 334 -33.72 -49.43 -41.26
CA LEU A 334 -32.53 -48.61 -41.02
C LEU A 334 -32.83 -47.11 -41.09
N LYS A 335 -33.68 -46.67 -42.04
CA LYS A 335 -34.12 -45.27 -42.15
C LYS A 335 -34.68 -44.71 -40.85
N LYS A 336 -35.44 -45.50 -40.08
CA LYS A 336 -35.99 -45.08 -38.77
C LYS A 336 -34.91 -44.76 -37.73
N TYR A 337 -33.71 -45.34 -37.84
CA TYR A 337 -32.59 -45.07 -36.95
C TYR A 337 -31.66 -43.99 -37.51
N THR A 338 -31.42 -43.97 -38.82
CA THR A 338 -30.56 -42.97 -39.45
C THR A 338 -31.20 -41.58 -39.47
N ASN A 339 -32.52 -41.46 -39.70
CA ASN A 339 -33.20 -40.16 -39.70
C ASN A 339 -33.14 -39.45 -38.33
N ARG A 340 -33.10 -40.21 -37.22
CA ARG A 340 -32.89 -39.63 -35.88
C ARG A 340 -31.50 -39.00 -35.71
N ILE A 341 -30.52 -39.40 -36.54
CA ILE A 341 -29.14 -38.94 -36.49
C ILE A 341 -28.91 -37.84 -37.53
N ALA A 342 -29.31 -38.08 -38.79
CA ALA A 342 -29.33 -37.11 -39.87
C ALA A 342 -30.57 -37.36 -40.74
N ASP A 343 -31.50 -36.40 -40.81
CA ASP A 343 -32.80 -36.60 -41.46
C ASP A 343 -32.71 -36.47 -42.99
N ALA A 344 -33.18 -37.48 -43.70
CA ALA A 344 -33.05 -37.56 -45.16
C ALA A 344 -34.23 -36.93 -45.92
N ASP A 345 -35.34 -36.60 -45.25
CA ASP A 345 -36.55 -36.06 -45.87
C ASP A 345 -36.76 -34.58 -45.49
N ASP A 346 -36.05 -33.67 -46.17
CA ASP A 346 -36.13 -32.20 -45.96
C ASP A 346 -37.54 -31.58 -46.19
N ASN A 347 -38.58 -32.37 -46.48
CA ASN A 347 -39.91 -31.90 -46.90
C ASN A 347 -41.08 -32.26 -45.96
N SER A 348 -40.87 -32.96 -44.84
CA SER A 348 -41.95 -33.23 -43.88
C SER A 348 -41.89 -32.28 -42.68
N SER A 349 -42.81 -31.31 -42.63
CA SER A 349 -42.90 -30.29 -41.57
C SER A 349 -43.25 -30.82 -40.16
N ASP A 350 -43.32 -32.14 -39.97
CA ASP A 350 -43.78 -32.81 -38.73
C ASP A 350 -42.70 -33.69 -38.07
N ASP A 351 -41.54 -33.93 -38.70
CA ASP A 351 -40.44 -34.72 -38.09
C ASP A 351 -39.36 -33.79 -37.49
N GLU A 352 -38.85 -34.16 -36.31
CA GLU A 352 -37.77 -33.41 -35.66
C GLU A 352 -36.44 -33.65 -36.37
N ASP A 353 -35.75 -32.58 -36.75
CA ASP A 353 -34.36 -32.60 -37.23
C ASP A 353 -33.50 -33.61 -36.45
N GLY A 354 -32.69 -34.38 -37.19
CA GLY A 354 -31.72 -35.31 -36.64
C GLY A 354 -30.70 -34.60 -35.75
N TYR A 355 -30.03 -35.35 -34.88
CA TYR A 355 -29.06 -34.77 -33.94
C TYR A 355 -27.93 -34.00 -34.63
N LEU A 356 -27.50 -34.43 -35.81
CA LEU A 356 -26.45 -33.76 -36.58
C LEU A 356 -27.00 -32.54 -37.34
N ASP A 357 -28.22 -32.60 -37.90
CA ASP A 357 -28.87 -31.45 -38.54
C ASP A 357 -29.10 -30.32 -37.51
N LYS A 358 -29.40 -30.65 -36.25
CA LYS A 358 -29.47 -29.67 -35.14
C LYS A 358 -28.13 -28.97 -34.87
N ILE A 359 -27.00 -29.65 -35.08
CA ILE A 359 -25.66 -29.06 -34.93
C ILE A 359 -25.38 -28.12 -36.11
N GLU A 360 -25.69 -28.54 -37.34
CA GLU A 360 -25.61 -27.70 -38.54
C GLU A 360 -26.45 -26.42 -38.37
N SER A 361 -27.72 -26.56 -38.03
CA SER A 361 -28.64 -25.45 -37.74
C SER A 361 -28.13 -24.55 -36.61
N GLY A 362 -27.49 -25.11 -35.58
CA GLY A 362 -26.88 -24.35 -34.49
C GLY A 362 -25.69 -23.51 -34.94
N VAL A 363 -24.82 -24.04 -35.81
CA VAL A 363 -23.69 -23.29 -36.39
C VAL A 363 -24.19 -22.21 -37.34
N VAL A 364 -25.17 -22.52 -38.20
CA VAL A 364 -25.80 -21.56 -39.10
C VAL A 364 -26.42 -20.42 -38.29
N THR A 365 -27.13 -20.73 -37.20
CA THR A 365 -27.70 -19.72 -36.29
C THR A 365 -26.62 -18.86 -35.64
N TYR A 366 -25.53 -19.47 -35.15
CA TYR A 366 -24.41 -18.74 -34.55
C TYR A 366 -23.76 -17.77 -35.54
N VAL A 367 -23.46 -18.23 -36.76
CA VAL A 367 -22.90 -17.38 -37.83
C VAL A 367 -23.90 -16.30 -38.24
N GLY A 368 -25.20 -16.63 -38.29
CA GLY A 368 -26.29 -15.68 -38.55
C GLY A 368 -26.32 -14.51 -37.56
N THR A 369 -25.88 -14.70 -36.31
CA THR A 369 -25.77 -13.59 -35.34
C THR A 369 -24.75 -12.50 -35.76
N PHE A 370 -23.88 -12.79 -36.72
CA PHE A 370 -22.89 -11.87 -37.27
C PHE A 370 -23.29 -11.26 -38.62
N GLU A 371 -24.43 -11.66 -39.22
CA GLU A 371 -24.97 -10.98 -40.41
C GLU A 371 -25.34 -9.53 -40.09
N ASN A 372 -25.83 -9.27 -38.88
CA ASN A 372 -25.93 -7.91 -38.33
C ASN A 372 -24.63 -7.52 -37.60
N PHE A 373 -23.54 -7.44 -38.36
CA PHE A 373 -22.20 -7.18 -37.84
C PHE A 373 -22.10 -5.84 -37.07
N ASP A 374 -22.92 -4.84 -37.46
CA ASP A 374 -23.05 -3.56 -36.75
C ASP A 374 -23.50 -3.74 -35.30
N SER A 375 -24.53 -4.57 -35.08
CA SER A 375 -25.02 -4.87 -33.74
C SER A 375 -23.96 -5.57 -32.89
N LYS A 376 -23.14 -6.46 -33.47
CA LYS A 376 -22.05 -7.12 -32.73
C LYS A 376 -20.90 -6.18 -32.37
N VAL A 377 -20.50 -5.31 -33.29
CA VAL A 377 -19.49 -4.30 -32.98
C VAL A 377 -19.99 -3.34 -31.89
N GLN A 378 -21.28 -2.96 -31.92
CA GLN A 378 -21.90 -2.16 -30.87
C GLN A 378 -21.90 -2.88 -29.50
N GLU A 379 -22.20 -4.18 -29.48
CA GLU A 379 -22.14 -5.01 -28.28
C GLU A 379 -20.73 -5.03 -27.70
N TRP A 380 -19.70 -5.28 -28.53
CA TRP A 380 -18.29 -5.31 -28.12
C TRP A 380 -17.82 -3.97 -27.57
N VAL A 381 -18.15 -2.85 -28.25
CA VAL A 381 -17.78 -1.50 -27.79
C VAL A 381 -18.45 -1.19 -26.44
N THR A 382 -19.72 -1.55 -26.28
CA THR A 382 -20.45 -1.36 -25.02
C THR A 382 -19.83 -2.17 -23.87
N ASP A 383 -19.46 -3.42 -24.15
CA ASP A 383 -18.83 -4.31 -23.17
C ASP A 383 -17.44 -3.84 -22.75
N ILE A 384 -16.63 -3.36 -23.70
CA ILE A 384 -15.32 -2.76 -23.44
C ILE A 384 -15.47 -1.53 -22.53
N LEU A 385 -16.38 -0.62 -22.86
CA LEU A 385 -16.61 0.60 -22.09
C LEU A 385 -17.14 0.33 -20.66
N LYS A 386 -17.87 -0.78 -20.45
CA LYS A 386 -18.34 -1.20 -19.12
C LYS A 386 -17.25 -1.89 -18.30
N LYS A 387 -16.44 -2.74 -18.93
CA LYS A 387 -15.47 -3.61 -18.23
C LYS A 387 -14.10 -2.97 -18.04
N ASP A 388 -13.67 -2.10 -18.96
CA ASP A 388 -12.34 -1.48 -18.90
C ASP A 388 -12.30 -0.25 -17.97
N LYS A 389 -11.78 -0.48 -16.75
CA LYS A 389 -11.62 0.57 -15.74
C LYS A 389 -10.59 1.63 -16.12
N ILE A 390 -9.63 1.34 -17.00
CA ILE A 390 -8.62 2.32 -17.42
C ILE A 390 -9.24 3.34 -18.38
N VAL A 391 -9.99 2.87 -19.38
CA VAL A 391 -10.76 3.72 -20.28
C VAL A 391 -11.76 4.53 -19.46
N ASN A 392 -12.53 3.88 -18.58
CA ASN A 392 -13.65 4.50 -17.88
C ASN A 392 -13.22 5.37 -16.68
N ASP A 393 -12.53 4.81 -15.68
CA ASP A 393 -12.21 5.49 -14.42
C ASP A 393 -11.03 6.46 -14.53
N ARG A 394 -10.08 6.21 -15.44
CA ARG A 394 -8.84 6.99 -15.53
C ARG A 394 -8.87 8.03 -16.64
N TYR A 395 -9.31 7.69 -17.84
CA TYR A 395 -9.26 8.61 -18.98
C TYR A 395 -10.58 9.34 -19.22
N LEU A 396 -11.71 8.63 -19.32
CA LEU A 396 -13.02 9.25 -19.55
C LEU A 396 -13.48 10.10 -18.36
N LYS A 397 -13.40 9.58 -17.12
CA LYS A 397 -13.73 10.34 -15.91
C LYS A 397 -12.89 11.62 -15.77
N ARG A 398 -11.63 11.57 -16.19
CA ARG A 398 -10.68 12.70 -16.12
C ARG A 398 -10.92 13.71 -17.22
N TYR A 399 -11.22 13.26 -18.44
CA TYR A 399 -11.70 14.11 -19.53
C TYR A 399 -12.98 14.87 -19.12
N VAL A 400 -13.95 14.15 -18.57
CA VAL A 400 -15.24 14.72 -18.15
C VAL A 400 -15.07 15.73 -17.02
N SER A 401 -14.38 15.36 -15.94
CA SER A 401 -14.18 16.25 -14.79
C SER A 401 -13.37 17.49 -15.11
N THR A 402 -12.37 17.39 -16.01
CA THR A 402 -11.58 18.54 -16.46
C THR A 402 -12.44 19.51 -17.26
N ASN A 403 -13.21 19.03 -18.23
CA ASN A 403 -14.00 19.90 -19.09
C ASN A 403 -15.27 20.47 -18.40
N ILE A 404 -15.83 19.78 -17.39
CA ILE A 404 -16.86 20.35 -16.50
C ILE A 404 -16.28 21.49 -15.65
N ARG A 405 -15.11 21.29 -15.04
CA ARG A 405 -14.47 22.30 -14.18
C ARG A 405 -14.15 23.59 -14.95
N GLU A 406 -13.64 23.45 -16.16
CA GLU A 406 -13.25 24.58 -17.01
C GLU A 406 -14.43 25.17 -17.82
N SER A 407 -15.66 24.69 -17.62
CA SER A 407 -16.89 25.16 -18.31
C SER A 407 -16.91 25.00 -19.84
N TYR A 408 -16.27 23.95 -20.37
CA TYR A 408 -16.20 23.67 -21.81
C TYR A 408 -17.38 22.85 -22.36
N PHE A 409 -18.12 22.11 -21.51
CA PHE A 409 -19.30 21.38 -21.94
C PHE A 409 -20.57 22.21 -21.79
N LYS A 410 -21.41 22.26 -22.84
CA LYS A 410 -22.76 22.84 -22.77
C LYS A 410 -23.76 21.94 -22.03
N ILE A 411 -23.51 20.63 -21.99
CA ILE A 411 -24.34 19.61 -21.33
C ILE A 411 -23.65 19.19 -20.01
N ARG A 412 -24.34 19.36 -18.86
CA ARG A 412 -23.79 19.07 -17.52
C ARG A 412 -24.00 17.63 -17.03
N ASP A 413 -24.64 16.79 -17.82
CA ASP A 413 -24.96 15.40 -17.45
C ASP A 413 -24.01 14.40 -18.13
N SER A 414 -23.04 13.90 -17.37
CA SER A 414 -22.01 12.97 -17.86
C SER A 414 -22.48 11.51 -17.96
N THR A 415 -23.73 11.20 -17.62
CA THR A 415 -24.25 9.82 -17.62
C THR A 415 -24.39 9.20 -19.01
N HIS A 416 -24.31 10.00 -20.08
CA HIS A 416 -24.49 9.54 -21.47
C HIS A 416 -23.19 9.38 -22.27
N MET A 417 -22.01 9.53 -21.64
CA MET A 417 -20.71 9.43 -22.33
C MET A 417 -20.52 8.10 -23.06
N HIS A 418 -20.95 6.98 -22.47
CA HIS A 418 -20.89 5.67 -23.12
C HIS A 418 -21.70 5.61 -24.41
N GLY A 419 -22.90 6.21 -24.42
CA GLY A 419 -23.77 6.24 -25.60
C GLY A 419 -23.19 7.11 -26.71
N ILE A 420 -22.62 8.26 -26.37
CA ILE A 420 -21.96 9.18 -27.31
C ILE A 420 -20.72 8.52 -27.92
N LEU A 421 -19.84 7.92 -27.09
CA LEU A 421 -18.66 7.19 -27.56
C LEU A 421 -19.02 6.00 -28.45
N THR A 422 -20.04 5.22 -28.05
CA THR A 422 -20.51 4.08 -28.84
C THR A 422 -21.00 4.55 -30.20
N THR A 423 -21.72 5.67 -30.26
CA THR A 423 -22.22 6.25 -31.50
C THR A 423 -21.09 6.77 -32.38
N ALA A 424 -20.17 7.56 -31.82
CA ALA A 424 -19.05 8.13 -32.57
C ALA A 424 -18.09 7.07 -33.12
N VAL A 425 -17.75 6.05 -32.31
CA VAL A 425 -16.93 4.92 -32.76
C VAL A 425 -17.65 4.12 -33.84
N ARG A 426 -18.95 3.85 -33.69
CA ARG A 426 -19.75 3.16 -34.70
C ARG A 426 -19.80 3.95 -36.01
N THR A 427 -20.09 5.26 -35.96
CA THR A 427 -20.14 6.13 -37.14
C THR A 427 -18.80 6.15 -37.87
N ALA A 428 -17.69 6.33 -37.14
CA ALA A 428 -16.36 6.36 -37.73
C ALA A 428 -15.93 5.05 -38.37
N LEU A 429 -16.45 3.93 -37.88
CA LEU A 429 -16.15 2.58 -38.37
C LEU A 429 -17.20 2.01 -39.32
N THR A 430 -18.31 2.70 -39.55
CA THR A 430 -19.49 2.19 -40.30
C THR A 430 -19.09 1.56 -41.62
N ARG A 431 -18.23 2.21 -42.42
CA ARG A 431 -17.76 1.66 -43.70
C ARG A 431 -17.10 0.29 -43.55
N TYR A 432 -16.29 0.08 -42.51
CA TYR A 432 -15.57 -1.17 -42.26
C TYR A 432 -16.49 -2.24 -41.69
N ILE A 433 -17.42 -1.83 -40.82
CA ILE A 433 -18.46 -2.70 -40.26
C ILE A 433 -19.37 -3.23 -41.38
N THR A 434 -19.84 -2.36 -42.27
CA THR A 434 -20.68 -2.74 -43.41
C THR A 434 -19.92 -3.63 -44.39
N ALA A 435 -18.66 -3.32 -44.71
CA ALA A 435 -17.84 -4.16 -45.59
C ALA A 435 -17.60 -5.56 -45.00
N ALA A 436 -17.40 -5.67 -43.68
CA ALA A 436 -17.24 -6.96 -43.00
C ALA A 436 -18.54 -7.76 -42.99
N GLY A 437 -19.66 -7.15 -42.62
CA GLY A 437 -20.98 -7.81 -42.61
C GLY A 437 -21.42 -8.24 -44.01
N GLU A 438 -21.20 -7.41 -45.02
CA GLU A 438 -21.49 -7.76 -46.41
C GLU A 438 -20.61 -8.91 -46.90
N LYS A 439 -19.33 -8.93 -46.48
CA LYS A 439 -18.43 -10.03 -46.81
C LYS A 439 -18.88 -11.36 -46.18
N VAL A 440 -19.33 -11.36 -44.92
CA VAL A 440 -19.94 -12.56 -44.30
C VAL A 440 -21.18 -12.99 -45.09
N ARG A 441 -22.09 -12.05 -45.37
CA ARG A 441 -23.38 -12.32 -46.04
C ARG A 441 -23.22 -12.86 -47.47
N LEU A 442 -22.33 -12.27 -48.26
CA LEU A 442 -22.07 -12.70 -49.63
C LEU A 442 -21.47 -14.10 -49.65
N MET A 443 -20.52 -14.37 -48.75
CA MET A 443 -19.97 -15.71 -48.64
C MET A 443 -21.01 -16.68 -48.10
N THR A 444 -21.86 -16.39 -47.12
CA THR A 444 -22.87 -17.38 -46.67
C THR A 444 -23.95 -17.68 -47.71
N ALA A 445 -24.30 -16.71 -48.57
CA ALA A 445 -25.30 -16.88 -49.63
C ALA A 445 -24.87 -17.84 -50.76
N GLU A 446 -23.58 -18.14 -50.89
CA GLU A 446 -23.04 -19.08 -51.88
C GLU A 446 -22.97 -20.53 -51.38
N SER A 447 -23.58 -20.83 -50.21
CA SER A 447 -23.42 -22.13 -49.56
C SER A 447 -23.95 -23.27 -50.43
N ARG A 448 -23.22 -24.39 -50.42
CA ARG A 448 -23.62 -25.63 -51.11
C ARG A 448 -24.28 -26.57 -50.10
N PRO A 449 -25.29 -27.37 -50.51
CA PRO A 449 -26.05 -28.23 -49.59
C PRO A 449 -25.23 -29.24 -48.77
N ASN A 450 -23.99 -29.53 -49.17
CA ASN A 450 -23.16 -30.57 -48.56
C ASN A 450 -21.93 -30.03 -47.80
N GLU A 451 -21.79 -28.71 -47.65
CA GLU A 451 -20.64 -28.05 -46.99
C GLU A 451 -21.08 -26.82 -46.16
N THR A 452 -22.25 -26.88 -45.53
CA THR A 452 -22.86 -25.73 -44.87
C THR A 452 -22.02 -25.24 -43.68
N ILE A 453 -21.63 -26.12 -42.76
CA ILE A 453 -20.90 -25.75 -41.54
C ILE A 453 -19.54 -25.15 -41.88
N ALA A 454 -18.77 -25.84 -42.73
CA ALA A 454 -17.44 -25.39 -43.13
C ALA A 454 -17.45 -24.02 -43.80
N PHE A 455 -18.46 -23.80 -44.66
CA PHE A 455 -18.57 -22.59 -45.46
C PHE A 455 -19.03 -21.39 -44.62
N HIS A 456 -20.05 -21.57 -43.77
CA HIS A 456 -20.51 -20.52 -42.87
C HIS A 456 -19.42 -20.07 -41.87
N LEU A 457 -18.65 -21.01 -41.32
CA LEU A 457 -17.53 -20.67 -40.42
C LEU A 457 -16.37 -19.96 -41.15
N ARG A 458 -16.05 -20.34 -42.41
CA ARG A 458 -15.06 -19.62 -43.22
C ARG A 458 -15.53 -18.21 -43.55
N ALA A 459 -16.80 -18.06 -43.93
CA ALA A 459 -17.41 -16.78 -44.21
C ALA A 459 -17.29 -15.83 -43.01
N LEU A 460 -17.62 -16.34 -41.81
CA LEU A 460 -17.47 -15.60 -40.56
C LEU A 460 -16.02 -15.21 -40.28
N LYS A 461 -15.09 -16.17 -40.37
CA LYS A 461 -13.64 -15.94 -40.18
C LYS A 461 -13.14 -14.84 -41.09
N GLU A 462 -13.42 -14.93 -42.38
CA GLU A 462 -12.94 -13.98 -43.38
C GLU A 462 -13.56 -12.59 -43.24
N GLY A 463 -14.84 -12.51 -42.86
CA GLY A 463 -15.49 -11.22 -42.58
C GLY A 463 -14.87 -10.51 -41.36
N ILE A 464 -14.59 -11.27 -40.30
CA ILE A 464 -13.92 -10.75 -39.11
C ILE A 464 -12.45 -10.38 -39.40
N GLU A 465 -11.70 -11.22 -40.11
CA GLU A 465 -10.32 -10.92 -40.50
C GLU A 465 -10.25 -9.67 -41.38
N HIS A 466 -11.22 -9.48 -42.27
CA HIS A 466 -11.35 -8.27 -43.06
C HIS A 466 -11.58 -7.03 -42.18
N PHE A 467 -12.49 -7.12 -41.21
CA PHE A 467 -12.73 -6.04 -40.25
C PHE A 467 -11.46 -5.70 -39.43
N VAL A 468 -10.80 -6.72 -38.88
CA VAL A 468 -9.59 -6.58 -38.06
C VAL A 468 -8.46 -5.97 -38.87
N GLY A 469 -8.22 -6.45 -40.09
CA GLY A 469 -7.19 -5.92 -40.98
C GLY A 469 -7.44 -4.45 -41.36
N GLN A 470 -8.68 -4.11 -41.74
CA GLN A 470 -9.07 -2.73 -42.06
C GLN A 470 -8.94 -1.81 -40.84
N LEU A 471 -9.40 -2.25 -39.67
CA LEU A 471 -9.33 -1.49 -38.41
C LEU A 471 -7.88 -1.26 -37.99
N GLY A 472 -7.01 -2.28 -38.11
CA GLY A 472 -5.59 -2.19 -37.78
C GLY A 472 -4.81 -1.17 -38.62
N MET A 473 -5.16 -1.03 -39.91
CA MET A 473 -4.50 -0.08 -40.82
C MET A 473 -4.85 1.38 -40.54
N VAL A 474 -6.00 1.66 -39.92
CA VAL A 474 -6.53 3.02 -39.73
C VAL A 474 -6.70 3.40 -38.26
N LEU A 475 -6.20 2.55 -37.36
CA LEU A 475 -6.50 2.57 -35.93
C LEU A 475 -6.02 3.87 -35.27
N ASP A 476 -4.85 4.38 -35.67
CA ASP A 476 -4.29 5.63 -35.17
C ASP A 476 -4.78 6.87 -35.92
N ASP A 477 -4.99 6.78 -37.23
CA ASP A 477 -5.45 7.89 -38.08
C ASP A 477 -6.90 8.32 -37.79
N ARG A 478 -7.72 7.39 -37.28
CA ARG A 478 -9.15 7.64 -36.97
C ARG A 478 -9.37 8.20 -35.57
N VAL A 479 -8.40 8.09 -34.65
CA VAL A 479 -8.55 8.55 -33.26
C VAL A 479 -8.92 10.03 -33.23
N GLY A 480 -8.22 10.86 -34.01
CA GLY A 480 -8.48 12.29 -34.07
C GLY A 480 -9.91 12.61 -34.52
N ALA A 481 -10.35 12.04 -35.64
CA ALA A 481 -11.69 12.24 -36.17
C ALA A 481 -12.80 11.77 -35.21
N ILE A 482 -12.59 10.67 -34.46
CA ILE A 482 -13.55 10.19 -33.46
C ILE A 482 -13.56 11.11 -32.23
N VAL A 483 -12.40 11.61 -31.81
CA VAL A 483 -12.29 12.59 -30.71
C VAL A 483 -13.05 13.86 -31.09
N ASP A 484 -12.90 14.34 -32.32
CA ASP A 484 -13.58 15.53 -32.83
C ASP A 484 -15.11 15.33 -32.87
N ASP A 485 -15.59 14.19 -33.41
CA ASP A 485 -17.02 13.86 -33.45
C ASP A 485 -17.65 13.72 -32.05
N VAL A 486 -16.88 13.23 -31.07
CA VAL A 486 -17.30 13.19 -29.65
C VAL A 486 -17.32 14.59 -29.03
N GLU A 487 -16.34 15.45 -29.32
CA GLU A 487 -16.31 16.84 -28.84
C GLU A 487 -17.48 17.66 -29.42
N ASP A 488 -17.82 17.45 -30.69
CA ASP A 488 -18.97 18.08 -31.37
C ASP A 488 -20.30 17.67 -30.74
N GLN A 489 -20.51 16.36 -30.49
CA GLN A 489 -21.71 15.85 -29.82
C GLN A 489 -21.85 16.31 -28.36
N LEU A 490 -20.74 16.66 -27.70
CA LEU A 490 -20.71 17.24 -26.34
C LEU A 490 -20.85 18.77 -26.32
N GLY A 491 -20.87 19.41 -27.49
CA GLY A 491 -21.09 20.85 -27.65
C GLY A 491 -19.91 21.71 -27.22
N VAL A 492 -18.67 21.22 -27.36
CA VAL A 492 -17.44 22.02 -27.19
C VAL A 492 -17.42 23.12 -28.27
N GLU A 493 -17.13 24.38 -27.91
CA GLU A 493 -17.17 25.51 -28.87
C GLU A 493 -16.17 25.35 -30.04
N ASP A 494 -16.64 25.60 -31.26
CA ASP A 494 -15.85 25.57 -32.50
C ASP A 494 -14.53 26.35 -32.34
N GLY A 495 -13.41 25.67 -32.62
CA GLY A 495 -12.07 26.27 -32.65
C GLY A 495 -11.33 26.33 -31.30
N LYS A 496 -11.90 25.82 -30.20
CA LYS A 496 -11.19 25.68 -28.91
C LYS A 496 -10.86 24.22 -28.59
N SER A 497 -9.58 23.86 -28.47
CA SER A 497 -9.16 22.54 -27.98
C SER A 497 -9.60 22.38 -26.52
N SER A 498 -10.40 21.35 -26.23
CA SER A 498 -10.79 21.07 -24.85
C SER A 498 -9.53 20.77 -24.00
N PRO A 499 -9.39 21.32 -22.79
CA PRO A 499 -8.20 21.11 -21.95
C PRO A 499 -7.98 19.64 -21.56
N GLY A 500 -8.99 18.78 -21.74
CA GLY A 500 -8.91 17.34 -21.52
C GLY A 500 -8.71 16.48 -22.79
N LYS A 501 -8.62 17.06 -24.00
CA LYS A 501 -8.66 16.34 -25.29
C LYS A 501 -7.68 15.17 -25.38
N SER A 502 -6.50 15.30 -24.77
CA SER A 502 -5.50 14.22 -24.71
C SER A 502 -6.02 12.98 -23.97
N HIS A 503 -6.80 13.15 -22.89
CA HIS A 503 -7.40 12.03 -22.15
C HIS A 503 -8.48 11.31 -22.97
N LEU A 504 -9.32 12.05 -23.72
CA LEU A 504 -10.28 11.45 -24.64
C LEU A 504 -9.57 10.71 -25.79
N THR A 505 -8.49 11.29 -26.30
CA THR A 505 -7.62 10.66 -27.32
C THR A 505 -7.06 9.32 -26.82
N TYR A 506 -6.54 9.27 -25.59
CA TYR A 506 -6.06 8.02 -24.99
C TYR A 506 -7.18 7.00 -24.75
N ALA A 507 -8.35 7.44 -24.29
CA ALA A 507 -9.51 6.57 -24.09
C ALA A 507 -9.95 5.90 -25.40
N ILE A 508 -10.10 6.68 -26.47
CA ILE A 508 -10.50 6.17 -27.79
C ILE A 508 -9.41 5.27 -28.38
N ARG A 509 -8.13 5.65 -28.26
CA ARG A 509 -7.02 4.80 -28.72
C ARG A 509 -7.05 3.44 -28.04
N ILE A 510 -7.19 3.38 -26.71
CA ILE A 510 -7.24 2.11 -25.97
C ILE A 510 -8.49 1.32 -26.37
N LEU A 511 -9.65 1.98 -26.50
CA LEU A 511 -10.89 1.34 -26.92
C LEU A 511 -10.79 0.70 -28.31
N LEU A 512 -10.20 1.37 -29.29
CA LEU A 512 -10.03 0.81 -30.63
C LEU A 512 -9.04 -0.36 -30.65
N HIS A 513 -7.98 -0.31 -29.84
CA HIS A 513 -7.04 -1.44 -29.70
C HIS A 513 -7.72 -2.67 -29.09
N GLN A 514 -8.60 -2.46 -28.09
CA GLN A 514 -9.36 -3.54 -27.48
C GLN A 514 -10.44 -4.08 -28.42
N LEU A 515 -11.11 -3.22 -29.17
CA LEU A 515 -12.07 -3.63 -30.19
C LEU A 515 -11.40 -4.50 -31.25
N HIS A 516 -10.22 -4.10 -31.73
CA HIS A 516 -9.40 -4.89 -32.64
C HIS A 516 -9.04 -6.26 -32.04
N SER A 517 -8.68 -6.31 -30.75
CA SER A 517 -8.37 -7.57 -30.07
C SER A 517 -9.59 -8.49 -29.90
N VAL A 518 -10.76 -7.94 -29.53
CA VAL A 518 -12.00 -8.71 -29.34
C VAL A 518 -12.48 -9.28 -30.67
N ALA A 519 -12.48 -8.46 -31.73
CA ALA A 519 -12.81 -8.94 -33.07
C ALA A 519 -11.83 -10.03 -33.52
N ARG A 520 -10.51 -9.85 -33.32
CA ARG A 520 -9.52 -10.87 -33.65
C ARG A 520 -9.76 -12.18 -32.90
N GLN A 521 -10.14 -12.12 -31.63
CA GLN A 521 -10.48 -13.31 -30.86
C GLN A 521 -11.68 -14.04 -31.44
N ALA A 522 -12.76 -13.34 -31.78
CA ALA A 522 -13.93 -13.95 -32.42
C ALA A 522 -13.59 -14.64 -33.75
N GLY A 523 -12.66 -14.07 -34.54
CA GLY A 523 -12.16 -14.70 -35.76
C GLY A 523 -11.31 -15.95 -35.49
N ASN A 524 -10.50 -15.94 -34.43
CA ASN A 524 -9.73 -17.11 -34.00
C ASN A 524 -10.64 -18.23 -33.47
N ASP A 525 -11.73 -17.89 -32.77
CA ASP A 525 -12.70 -18.86 -32.27
C ASP A 525 -13.40 -19.57 -33.45
N ALA A 526 -13.79 -18.82 -34.49
CA ALA A 526 -14.30 -19.40 -35.75
C ALA A 526 -13.24 -20.28 -36.46
N ALA A 527 -11.98 -19.87 -36.45
CA ALA A 527 -10.87 -20.65 -37.02
C ALA A 527 -10.58 -21.94 -36.24
N ALA A 528 -10.74 -21.93 -34.92
CA ALA A 528 -10.54 -23.11 -34.07
C ALA A 528 -11.57 -24.21 -34.36
N LEU A 529 -12.82 -23.83 -34.68
CA LEU A 529 -13.86 -24.76 -35.09
C LEU A 529 -13.58 -25.40 -36.46
N LEU A 530 -12.77 -24.75 -37.31
CA LEU A 530 -12.32 -25.25 -38.61
C LEU A 530 -10.98 -26.00 -38.55
N ASN A 531 -10.33 -26.09 -37.39
CA ASN A 531 -8.99 -26.65 -37.29
C ASN A 531 -9.00 -28.18 -37.47
N GLU A 532 -8.29 -28.65 -38.50
CA GLU A 532 -8.15 -30.06 -38.88
C GLU A 532 -7.54 -30.95 -37.79
N THR A 533 -6.73 -30.40 -36.87
CA THR A 533 -6.04 -31.18 -35.83
C THR A 533 -6.78 -31.21 -34.47
N PHE A 534 -7.94 -30.56 -34.34
CA PHE A 534 -8.62 -30.43 -33.05
C PHE A 534 -10.11 -30.81 -33.07
N VAL A 535 -11.01 -29.96 -33.61
CA VAL A 535 -12.46 -30.25 -33.65
C VAL A 535 -12.93 -30.57 -35.07
N ASN A 536 -12.40 -29.86 -36.08
CA ASN A 536 -12.82 -29.88 -37.48
C ASN A 536 -14.33 -30.11 -37.67
N MET A 537 -15.13 -29.10 -37.35
CA MET A 537 -16.58 -29.15 -37.50
C MET A 537 -17.03 -29.40 -38.95
N ALA A 538 -16.16 -29.19 -39.96
CA ALA A 538 -16.45 -29.55 -41.35
C ALA A 538 -16.62 -31.07 -41.57
N ASN A 539 -16.08 -31.91 -40.68
CA ASN A 539 -16.31 -33.36 -40.74
C ASN A 539 -17.76 -33.73 -40.42
N VAL A 540 -18.51 -32.84 -39.75
CA VAL A 540 -19.93 -33.04 -39.47
C VAL A 540 -20.74 -32.96 -40.76
N ASP A 541 -20.42 -32.03 -41.68
CA ASP A 541 -21.05 -31.94 -43.01
C ASP A 541 -20.97 -33.29 -43.74
N LYS A 542 -19.77 -33.89 -43.77
CA LYS A 542 -19.54 -35.20 -44.38
C LYS A 542 -20.29 -36.33 -43.64
N SER A 543 -20.34 -36.27 -42.32
CA SER A 543 -21.05 -37.27 -41.50
C SER A 543 -22.55 -37.24 -41.73
N ILE A 544 -23.14 -36.05 -41.91
CA ILE A 544 -24.56 -35.87 -42.26
C ILE A 544 -24.84 -36.53 -43.61
N VAL A 545 -24.01 -36.25 -44.63
CA VAL A 545 -24.14 -36.85 -45.98
C VAL A 545 -24.02 -38.38 -45.92
N ASP A 546 -23.00 -38.90 -45.23
CA ASP A 546 -22.74 -40.34 -45.13
C ASP A 546 -23.88 -41.07 -44.40
N VAL A 547 -24.47 -40.48 -43.34
CA VAL A 547 -25.61 -41.07 -42.61
C VAL A 547 -26.89 -41.03 -43.44
N LYS A 548 -27.19 -39.91 -44.14
CA LYS A 548 -28.36 -39.83 -45.04
C LYS A 548 -28.27 -40.85 -46.20
N ALA A 549 -27.05 -41.11 -46.69
CA ALA A 549 -26.80 -42.08 -47.77
C ALA A 549 -26.69 -43.55 -47.32
N LEU A 550 -26.58 -43.82 -46.01
CA LEU A 550 -26.28 -45.16 -45.49
C LEU A 550 -27.38 -46.18 -45.84
N SER A 551 -28.65 -45.80 -45.71
CA SER A 551 -29.76 -46.72 -45.96
C SER A 551 -29.83 -47.13 -47.44
N SER A 552 -29.68 -46.18 -48.36
CA SER A 552 -29.72 -46.43 -49.81
C SER A 552 -28.47 -47.15 -50.30
N THR A 553 -27.31 -46.91 -49.69
CA THR A 553 -26.07 -47.65 -49.99
C THR A 553 -26.18 -49.12 -49.60
N ILE A 554 -26.69 -49.41 -48.40
CA ILE A 554 -26.91 -50.80 -47.95
C ILE A 554 -27.98 -51.49 -48.81
N GLU A 555 -29.04 -50.78 -49.18
CA GLU A 555 -30.07 -51.28 -50.09
C GLU A 555 -29.48 -51.65 -51.46
N ALA A 556 -28.64 -50.79 -52.05
CA ALA A 556 -27.98 -51.04 -53.34
C ALA A 556 -26.97 -52.20 -53.28
N GLU A 557 -26.36 -52.44 -52.12
CA GLU A 557 -25.39 -53.52 -51.86
C GLU A 557 -26.09 -54.87 -51.62
N LEU A 558 -27.27 -54.85 -51.00
CA LEU A 558 -28.13 -56.01 -50.78
C LEU A 558 -29.01 -56.35 -51.98
N THR A 559 -29.28 -55.38 -52.87
CA THR A 559 -30.05 -55.60 -54.10
C THR A 559 -29.19 -56.39 -55.09
N PRO A 560 -29.58 -57.61 -55.42
CA PRO A 560 -28.81 -58.44 -56.32
C PRO A 560 -28.99 -57.98 -57.78
N ASP A 561 -27.89 -57.91 -58.53
CA ASP A 561 -27.85 -57.51 -59.94
C ASP A 561 -27.82 -58.75 -60.84
N ASP A 562 -28.87 -58.95 -61.65
CA ASP A 562 -28.99 -60.08 -62.58
C ASP A 562 -28.16 -59.89 -63.86
N SER A 563 -27.54 -58.72 -64.08
CA SER A 563 -26.90 -58.34 -65.34
C SER A 563 -25.38 -58.33 -65.34
N SER A 564 -24.72 -58.51 -64.18
CA SER A 564 -23.26 -58.54 -64.10
C SER A 564 -22.74 -59.75 -63.31
N HIS A 565 -21.65 -60.37 -63.79
CA HIS A 565 -20.92 -61.44 -63.08
C HIS A 565 -20.11 -60.88 -61.89
N ASP A 566 -20.60 -59.81 -61.27
CA ASP A 566 -19.94 -59.16 -60.15
C ASP A 566 -20.35 -59.82 -58.83
N TYR A 567 -19.52 -60.78 -58.40
CA TYR A 567 -19.66 -61.48 -57.13
C TYR A 567 -19.26 -60.64 -55.90
N SER A 568 -18.89 -59.36 -56.08
CA SER A 568 -18.50 -58.48 -54.98
C SER A 568 -19.67 -58.02 -54.13
N LYS A 569 -20.89 -57.89 -54.71
CA LYS A 569 -22.07 -57.44 -53.98
C LYS A 569 -22.57 -58.45 -52.94
N LEU A 570 -22.84 -57.96 -51.73
CA LEU A 570 -23.31 -58.79 -50.62
C LEU A 570 -24.62 -59.54 -50.92
N GLY A 571 -25.57 -58.91 -51.64
CA GLY A 571 -26.83 -59.54 -52.05
C GLY A 571 -26.63 -60.79 -52.92
N ASN A 572 -25.65 -60.75 -53.83
CA ASN A 572 -25.29 -61.88 -54.69
C ASN A 572 -24.59 -63.01 -53.90
N GLN A 573 -23.75 -62.66 -52.92
CA GLN A 573 -23.08 -63.63 -52.06
C GLN A 573 -24.05 -64.37 -51.12
N MET A 574 -25.02 -63.66 -50.53
CA MET A 574 -26.07 -64.26 -49.70
C MET A 574 -26.98 -65.19 -50.51
N ARG A 575 -27.41 -64.73 -51.69
CA ARG A 575 -28.20 -65.54 -52.65
C ARG A 575 -27.47 -66.84 -53.02
N ASN A 576 -26.18 -66.76 -53.37
CA ASN A 576 -25.40 -67.93 -53.79
C ASN A 576 -25.14 -68.92 -52.66
N LYS A 577 -24.88 -68.45 -51.43
CA LYS A 577 -24.73 -69.34 -50.26
C LYS A 577 -26.02 -70.10 -49.92
N LEU A 578 -27.19 -69.47 -50.03
CA LEU A 578 -28.48 -70.14 -49.79
C LEU A 578 -28.89 -71.09 -50.91
N ILE A 579 -28.65 -70.73 -52.18
CA ILE A 579 -28.92 -71.61 -53.33
C ILE A 579 -28.07 -72.89 -53.23
N ASN A 580 -26.79 -72.76 -52.88
CA ASN A 580 -25.90 -73.91 -52.68
C ASN A 580 -26.34 -74.77 -51.48
N ALA A 581 -26.80 -74.15 -50.38
CA ALA A 581 -27.34 -74.89 -49.24
C ALA A 581 -28.64 -75.65 -49.55
N ALA A 582 -29.49 -75.15 -50.46
CA ALA A 582 -30.74 -75.79 -50.86
C ALA A 582 -30.57 -76.90 -51.93
N THR A 583 -29.40 -77.01 -52.57
CA THR A 583 -29.13 -77.97 -53.67
C THR A 583 -28.15 -79.11 -53.31
N ASP A 584 -27.37 -78.96 -52.23
CA ASP A 584 -26.32 -79.93 -51.82
C ASP A 584 -26.62 -80.75 -50.54
N ASP A 585 -27.88 -80.79 -50.07
CA ASP A 585 -28.24 -81.68 -48.96
C ASP A 585 -28.45 -83.13 -49.44
N ASN A 586 -27.51 -84.01 -49.09
CA ASN A 586 -27.55 -85.45 -49.37
C ASN A 586 -28.73 -86.19 -48.70
N GLU A 587 -29.44 -85.57 -47.76
CA GLU A 587 -30.57 -86.21 -47.08
C GLU A 587 -31.86 -86.23 -47.92
N VAL A 588 -32.06 -85.24 -48.80
CA VAL A 588 -33.24 -85.14 -49.70
C VAL A 588 -33.12 -86.09 -50.89
N LYS A 589 -31.92 -86.25 -51.45
CA LYS A 589 -31.64 -87.15 -52.59
C LYS A 589 -31.80 -88.65 -52.24
N ASN A 590 -31.53 -89.04 -50.99
CA ASN A 590 -31.57 -90.45 -50.57
C ASN A 590 -32.99 -90.99 -50.33
N LYS A 591 -33.95 -90.18 -49.85
CA LYS A 591 -35.35 -90.63 -49.63
C LYS A 591 -36.13 -90.88 -50.92
N MET A 592 -35.75 -90.26 -52.03
CA MET A 592 -36.42 -90.40 -53.34
C MET A 592 -35.99 -91.69 -54.08
N LYS A 593 -34.80 -92.22 -53.76
CA LYS A 593 -34.20 -93.45 -54.32
C LYS A 593 -34.93 -94.73 -53.88
N ASP A 594 -35.38 -94.80 -52.63
CA ASP A 594 -35.94 -96.03 -52.06
C ASP A 594 -37.35 -96.38 -52.58
N LEU A 595 -38.11 -95.39 -53.05
CA LEU A 595 -39.48 -95.59 -53.56
C LEU A 595 -39.52 -96.21 -54.97
N LEU A 596 -38.47 -96.03 -55.79
CA LEU A 596 -38.43 -96.44 -57.20
C LEU A 596 -37.92 -97.88 -57.41
N ARG A 597 -37.19 -98.44 -56.44
CA ARG A 597 -36.55 -99.76 -56.52
C ARG A 597 -37.55 -100.93 -56.47
N GLU A 598 -38.66 -100.77 -55.75
CA GLU A 598 -39.58 -101.85 -55.44
C GLU A 598 -40.51 -102.25 -56.61
N ALA A 599 -40.64 -101.39 -57.62
CA ALA A 599 -41.48 -101.63 -58.80
C ALA A 599 -40.84 -102.55 -59.86
N CYS A 600 -39.49 -102.66 -59.90
CA CYS A 600 -38.77 -103.32 -61.01
C CYS A 600 -38.61 -104.84 -60.88
N ILE A 601 -38.64 -105.39 -59.67
CA ILE A 601 -38.26 -106.79 -59.40
C ILE A 601 -39.25 -107.81 -60.00
N ARG A 602 -40.51 -107.43 -60.26
CA ARG A 602 -41.56 -108.37 -60.69
C ARG A 602 -41.56 -108.75 -62.19
N GLY A 603 -40.64 -108.22 -63.01
CA GLY A 603 -40.67 -108.38 -64.47
C GLY A 603 -39.63 -109.31 -65.12
N ILE A 604 -38.61 -109.79 -64.38
CA ILE A 604 -37.43 -110.45 -64.98
C ILE A 604 -37.56 -111.98 -65.14
N ASP A 605 -38.50 -112.65 -64.47
CA ASP A 605 -38.50 -114.12 -64.36
C ASP A 605 -38.88 -114.91 -65.63
N GLU A 606 -39.42 -114.29 -66.69
CA GLU A 606 -40.04 -115.04 -67.81
C GLU A 606 -39.09 -115.35 -69.01
N LEU A 607 -37.82 -114.90 -69.03
CA LEU A 607 -37.00 -114.90 -70.28
C LEU A 607 -35.87 -115.95 -70.41
N GLN A 608 -35.52 -116.71 -69.37
CA GLN A 608 -34.27 -117.49 -69.32
C GLN A 608 -34.30 -118.87 -70.05
N ALA A 609 -35.40 -119.31 -70.66
CA ALA A 609 -35.60 -120.72 -71.03
C ALA A 609 -35.10 -121.20 -72.43
N GLN A 610 -34.55 -120.35 -73.32
CA GLN A 610 -34.38 -120.70 -74.76
C GLN A 610 -32.94 -120.87 -75.33
N ILE A 611 -31.84 -120.54 -74.61
CA ILE A 611 -30.50 -120.36 -75.23
C ILE A 611 -29.59 -121.62 -75.36
N THR A 612 -29.87 -122.73 -74.66
CA THR A 612 -28.87 -123.81 -74.45
C THR A 612 -28.56 -124.76 -75.64
N LYS A 613 -29.11 -124.57 -76.85
CA LYS A 613 -29.01 -125.58 -77.94
C LYS A 613 -27.89 -125.41 -79.00
N ILE A 614 -27.07 -124.35 -79.00
CA ILE A 614 -26.19 -124.01 -80.15
C ILE A 614 -24.67 -124.30 -79.99
N VAL A 615 -24.16 -124.63 -78.80
CA VAL A 615 -22.70 -124.61 -78.50
C VAL A 615 -21.90 -125.91 -78.79
N ALA A 616 -22.51 -127.09 -79.01
CA ALA A 616 -21.80 -128.37 -78.77
C ALA A 616 -21.76 -129.43 -79.90
N GLY A 617 -21.83 -129.10 -81.19
CA GLY A 617 -21.88 -130.09 -82.30
C GLY A 617 -20.61 -130.22 -83.16
N LYS A 618 -20.09 -131.45 -83.36
CA LYS A 618 -19.08 -131.79 -84.38
C LYS A 618 -19.74 -131.98 -85.75
N PHE A 619 -19.17 -131.43 -86.82
CA PHE A 619 -19.58 -131.70 -88.21
C PHE A 619 -18.69 -132.78 -88.85
N THR A 620 -19.29 -133.60 -89.72
CA THR A 620 -18.74 -134.84 -90.28
C THR A 620 -17.97 -134.64 -91.60
N ASP A 621 -17.54 -133.43 -91.93
CA ASP A 621 -16.98 -133.03 -93.23
C ASP A 621 -15.54 -132.45 -93.21
N GLY A 622 -14.78 -132.67 -92.12
CA GLY A 622 -13.33 -132.37 -92.10
C GLY A 622 -12.95 -130.92 -91.79
N ARG A 623 -13.88 -130.09 -91.31
CA ARG A 623 -13.60 -128.77 -90.71
C ARG A 623 -13.24 -128.90 -89.23
N THR A 624 -12.22 -128.18 -88.76
CA THR A 624 -11.86 -128.07 -87.34
C THR A 624 -12.79 -127.10 -86.59
N SER A 625 -13.12 -127.40 -85.32
CA SER A 625 -13.94 -126.55 -84.43
C SER A 625 -13.15 -125.34 -83.89
N LEU A 626 -13.83 -124.42 -83.18
CA LEU A 626 -13.21 -123.30 -82.44
C LEU A 626 -12.13 -123.76 -81.43
N GLU A 627 -12.15 -125.02 -80.98
CA GLU A 627 -11.09 -125.61 -80.13
C GLU A 627 -9.78 -125.91 -80.91
N GLY A 628 -9.81 -126.06 -82.23
CA GLY A 628 -8.59 -126.30 -83.04
C GLY A 628 -7.70 -125.05 -83.21
N ILE A 629 -8.30 -123.85 -83.23
CA ILE A 629 -7.60 -122.56 -83.33
C ILE A 629 -7.00 -122.15 -81.96
N LYS A 630 -7.62 -122.60 -80.86
CA LYS A 630 -7.13 -122.41 -79.49
C LYS A 630 -5.72 -122.98 -79.27
N SER A 631 -5.37 -124.10 -79.91
CA SER A 631 -4.10 -124.81 -79.67
C SER A 631 -2.82 -124.06 -80.05
N GLU A 632 -2.82 -123.11 -80.99
CA GLU A 632 -1.61 -122.33 -81.33
C GLU A 632 -1.52 -120.95 -80.66
N LEU A 633 -2.64 -120.44 -80.16
CA LEU A 633 -2.64 -119.28 -79.25
C LEU A 633 -2.08 -119.63 -77.86
N VAL A 634 -2.11 -120.91 -77.46
CA VAL A 634 -1.56 -121.40 -76.18
C VAL A 634 -0.03 -121.27 -76.07
N LYS A 635 0.73 -121.20 -77.18
CA LYS A 635 2.18 -120.94 -77.13
C LYS A 635 2.55 -119.49 -76.75
N LEU A 636 1.58 -118.56 -76.74
CA LEU A 636 1.72 -117.17 -76.31
C LEU A 636 1.13 -116.91 -74.92
N GLN A 637 0.66 -117.95 -74.21
CA GLN A 637 0.14 -117.82 -72.85
C GLN A 637 1.22 -118.16 -71.81
N THR A 638 1.30 -117.33 -70.77
CA THR A 638 2.01 -117.58 -69.52
C THR A 638 1.44 -118.83 -68.83
N LYS A 639 2.31 -119.69 -68.28
CA LYS A 639 1.88 -120.87 -67.51
C LYS A 639 1.34 -120.44 -66.14
N GLU A 640 0.15 -120.92 -65.78
CA GLU A 640 -0.30 -120.95 -64.39
C GLU A 640 0.50 -122.02 -63.65
N GLU A 641 1.19 -121.68 -62.55
CA GLU A 641 0.85 -122.27 -61.24
C GLU A 641 1.65 -121.71 -60.04
N VAL A 642 0.86 -121.45 -58.99
CA VAL A 642 1.15 -121.53 -57.55
C VAL A 642 1.80 -120.31 -56.87
N ASP A 643 0.88 -119.55 -56.28
CA ASP A 643 0.96 -118.80 -55.02
C ASP A 643 1.72 -117.47 -54.98
N ILE A 644 1.16 -116.55 -54.18
CA ILE A 644 1.67 -115.25 -53.73
C ILE A 644 1.36 -114.02 -54.62
N THR A 645 0.72 -113.06 -53.96
CA THR A 645 0.61 -111.62 -54.26
C THR A 645 1.76 -111.05 -55.11
N THR A 646 1.51 -110.59 -56.34
CA THR A 646 2.16 -109.42 -56.98
C THR A 646 1.58 -109.18 -58.39
N THR A 647 1.28 -107.93 -58.73
CA THR A 647 0.75 -107.50 -60.04
C THR A 647 1.86 -107.34 -61.08
N HIS A 648 2.48 -108.44 -61.53
CA HIS A 648 3.45 -108.41 -62.64
C HIS A 648 3.38 -109.70 -63.46
N ALA A 649 3.71 -109.62 -64.76
CA ALA A 649 3.96 -110.80 -65.60
C ALA A 649 5.36 -111.34 -65.26
N ASP A 650 5.45 -112.53 -64.69
CA ASP A 650 6.68 -113.27 -64.49
C ASP A 650 6.51 -114.73 -64.98
N GLY A 651 7.51 -115.28 -65.66
CA GLY A 651 7.54 -116.70 -66.07
C GLY A 651 7.22 -117.08 -67.53
N GLY A 652 7.09 -116.13 -68.47
CA GLY A 652 6.98 -116.42 -69.91
C GLY A 652 8.34 -116.54 -70.63
N ASP A 653 8.45 -117.45 -71.62
CA ASP A 653 9.70 -117.65 -72.39
C ASP A 653 9.95 -116.60 -73.51
N SER A 654 9.08 -115.59 -73.65
CA SER A 654 9.23 -114.56 -74.70
C SER A 654 10.24 -113.46 -74.33
N LEU A 655 11.08 -113.05 -75.30
CA LEU A 655 12.08 -111.98 -75.11
C LEU A 655 11.45 -110.61 -74.79
N LEU A 656 10.24 -110.35 -75.32
CA LEU A 656 9.53 -109.09 -75.16
C LEU A 656 9.02 -108.88 -73.72
N GLU A 657 8.63 -109.97 -73.05
CA GLU A 657 8.05 -109.95 -71.71
C GLU A 657 9.12 -109.73 -70.63
N LYS A 658 10.32 -110.33 -70.78
CA LYS A 658 11.47 -110.08 -69.88
C LYS A 658 11.94 -108.62 -69.91
N GLN A 659 11.92 -107.99 -71.08
CA GLN A 659 12.31 -106.58 -71.23
C GLN A 659 11.25 -105.61 -70.69
N ALA A 660 9.95 -105.92 -70.87
CA ALA A 660 8.86 -105.10 -70.35
C ALA A 660 8.78 -105.13 -68.81
N HIS A 661 9.00 -106.28 -68.18
CA HIS A 661 9.02 -106.41 -66.71
C HIS A 661 10.17 -105.61 -66.08
N GLY A 662 11.40 -105.71 -66.62
CA GLY A 662 12.55 -104.97 -66.11
C GLY A 662 12.39 -103.44 -66.18
N LEU A 663 11.75 -102.94 -67.24
CA LEU A 663 11.43 -101.52 -67.39
C LEU A 663 10.37 -101.06 -66.37
N HIS A 664 9.32 -101.85 -66.14
CA HIS A 664 8.27 -101.52 -65.17
C HIS A 664 8.81 -101.40 -63.73
N VAL A 665 9.66 -102.35 -63.31
CA VAL A 665 10.32 -102.30 -61.98
C VAL A 665 11.22 -101.08 -61.85
N THR A 666 11.96 -100.72 -62.91
CA THR A 666 12.83 -99.53 -62.93
C THR A 666 12.01 -98.24 -62.79
N VAL A 667 10.88 -98.13 -63.48
CA VAL A 667 9.97 -96.97 -63.38
C VAL A 667 9.35 -96.86 -61.99
N LEU A 668 8.82 -97.94 -61.42
CA LEU A 668 8.21 -97.92 -60.07
C LEU A 668 9.22 -97.55 -58.97
N ASN A 669 10.44 -98.10 -59.02
CA ASN A 669 11.50 -97.74 -58.07
C ASN A 669 11.91 -96.27 -58.24
N PHE A 670 12.01 -95.75 -59.46
CA PHE A 670 12.30 -94.34 -59.72
C PHE A 670 11.22 -93.40 -59.15
N LEU A 671 9.93 -93.70 -59.37
CA LEU A 671 8.81 -92.91 -58.83
C LEU A 671 8.78 -92.92 -57.30
N ARG A 672 9.02 -94.08 -56.67
CA ARG A 672 9.03 -94.21 -55.20
C ARG A 672 10.24 -93.51 -54.57
N ASP A 673 11.44 -93.77 -55.07
CA ASP A 673 12.69 -93.43 -54.37
C ASP A 673 13.20 -92.03 -54.74
N LYS A 674 12.90 -91.51 -55.93
CA LYS A 674 13.37 -90.20 -56.41
C LYS A 674 12.30 -89.10 -56.41
N ILE A 675 11.06 -89.42 -56.80
CA ILE A 675 9.95 -88.44 -56.86
C ILE A 675 9.18 -88.38 -55.53
N GLY A 676 8.72 -89.52 -55.00
CA GLY A 676 8.20 -89.67 -53.64
C GLY A 676 6.70 -89.43 -53.46
N GLU A 677 5.84 -90.15 -54.19
CA GLU A 677 4.36 -90.00 -54.14
C GLU A 677 3.62 -91.12 -53.36
N SER A 678 4.27 -91.82 -52.41
CA SER A 678 3.61 -92.82 -51.55
C SER A 678 3.62 -92.43 -50.07
N ALA A 679 2.73 -93.05 -49.28
CA ALA A 679 2.46 -92.72 -47.86
C ALA A 679 3.68 -92.86 -46.91
N THR A 680 4.79 -93.44 -47.36
CA THR A 680 6.09 -93.43 -46.66
C THR A 680 7.23 -93.16 -47.66
N PRO A 681 7.48 -91.89 -48.02
CA PRO A 681 8.55 -91.56 -48.97
C PRO A 681 9.93 -91.82 -48.36
N ALA A 682 10.86 -92.31 -49.17
CA ALA A 682 12.26 -92.39 -48.79
C ALA A 682 12.78 -91.01 -48.35
N GLN A 683 13.63 -90.98 -47.33
CA GLN A 683 14.08 -89.75 -46.64
C GLN A 683 14.82 -88.74 -47.55
N SER A 684 15.11 -89.11 -48.80
CA SER A 684 15.85 -88.33 -49.79
C SER A 684 15.08 -88.07 -51.12
N SER A 685 13.75 -87.98 -51.12
CA SER A 685 12.99 -87.63 -52.34
C SER A 685 12.91 -86.12 -52.62
N VAL A 686 12.72 -85.74 -53.90
CA VAL A 686 12.53 -84.34 -54.33
C VAL A 686 11.30 -83.69 -53.67
N HIS A 687 10.23 -84.45 -53.42
CA HIS A 687 9.03 -83.94 -52.74
C HIS A 687 9.30 -83.49 -51.29
N ASN A 688 10.15 -84.21 -50.54
CA ASN A 688 10.52 -83.82 -49.18
C ASN A 688 11.45 -82.60 -49.16
N ASP A 689 12.36 -82.49 -50.13
CA ASP A 689 13.21 -81.31 -50.29
C ASP A 689 12.36 -80.06 -50.66
N MET A 690 11.34 -80.20 -51.50
CA MET A 690 10.38 -79.14 -51.80
C MET A 690 9.57 -78.71 -50.56
N LYS A 691 9.11 -79.68 -49.74
CA LYS A 691 8.45 -79.38 -48.45
C LYS A 691 9.39 -78.67 -47.47
N ARG A 692 10.68 -79.02 -47.44
CA ARG A 692 11.69 -78.33 -46.63
C ARG A 692 11.94 -76.90 -47.13
N LEU A 693 12.05 -76.70 -48.45
CA LEU A 693 12.18 -75.37 -49.06
C LEU A 693 10.97 -74.49 -48.74
N LEU A 694 9.76 -75.04 -48.82
CA LEU A 694 8.53 -74.31 -48.46
C LEU A 694 8.55 -73.83 -47.00
N ARG A 695 8.99 -74.69 -46.07
CA ARG A 695 9.19 -74.29 -44.66
C ARG A 695 10.25 -73.19 -44.50
N ASN A 696 11.36 -73.26 -45.23
CA ASN A 696 12.40 -72.22 -45.18
C ASN A 696 11.87 -70.87 -45.74
N VAL A 697 11.04 -70.90 -46.78
CA VAL A 697 10.38 -69.69 -47.32
C VAL A 697 9.38 -69.11 -46.32
N ASP A 698 8.64 -69.94 -45.59
CA ASP A 698 7.77 -69.47 -44.51
C ASP A 698 8.56 -68.84 -43.35
N ILE A 699 9.71 -69.40 -42.97
CA ILE A 699 10.61 -68.81 -41.98
C ILE A 699 11.14 -67.45 -42.47
N LEU A 700 11.57 -67.36 -43.74
CA LEU A 700 12.00 -66.10 -44.34
C LEU A 700 10.88 -65.05 -44.31
N LYS A 701 9.65 -65.43 -44.65
CA LYS A 701 8.47 -64.55 -44.57
C LYS A 701 8.23 -64.04 -43.15
N GLN A 702 8.35 -64.88 -42.13
CA GLN A 702 8.22 -64.49 -40.73
C GLN A 702 9.32 -63.52 -40.30
N ASN A 703 10.57 -63.77 -40.70
CA ASN A 703 11.70 -62.89 -40.38
C ASN A 703 11.58 -61.51 -41.07
N VAL A 704 11.12 -61.46 -42.32
CA VAL A 704 10.80 -60.18 -43.00
C VAL A 704 9.70 -59.41 -42.27
N ALA A 705 8.66 -60.10 -41.80
CA ALA A 705 7.59 -59.46 -41.01
C ALA A 705 8.12 -58.93 -39.66
N ASN A 706 9.02 -59.67 -39.00
CA ASN A 706 9.66 -59.25 -37.74
C ASN A 706 10.53 -58.01 -37.93
N VAL A 707 11.35 -57.95 -38.99
CA VAL A 707 12.16 -56.77 -39.33
C VAL A 707 11.25 -55.56 -39.56
N LYS A 708 10.18 -55.71 -40.34
CA LYS A 708 9.20 -54.62 -40.57
C LYS A 708 8.63 -54.10 -39.25
N LYS A 709 8.25 -55.00 -38.33
CA LYS A 709 7.73 -54.63 -37.00
C LYS A 709 8.77 -53.87 -36.17
N ARG A 710 10.03 -54.32 -36.18
CA ARG A 710 11.15 -53.69 -35.47
C ARG A 710 11.45 -52.28 -36.02
N VAL A 711 11.45 -52.12 -37.34
CA VAL A 711 11.61 -50.81 -38.02
C VAL A 711 10.50 -49.84 -37.62
N CYS A 712 9.24 -50.27 -37.61
CA CYS A 712 8.13 -49.44 -37.14
C CYS A 712 8.31 -49.02 -35.67
N ALA A 713 8.70 -49.94 -34.79
CA ALA A 713 8.92 -49.64 -33.37
C ALA A 713 10.05 -48.62 -33.14
N VAL A 714 11.17 -48.74 -33.87
CA VAL A 714 12.26 -47.75 -33.86
C VAL A 714 11.76 -46.39 -34.35
N GLY A 715 11.00 -46.36 -35.45
CA GLY A 715 10.40 -45.14 -35.99
C GLY A 715 9.49 -44.42 -34.99
N GLU A 716 8.56 -45.15 -34.36
CA GLU A 716 7.65 -44.59 -33.35
C GLU A 716 8.39 -44.05 -32.13
N LYS A 717 9.46 -44.72 -31.68
CA LYS A 717 10.22 -44.30 -30.50
C LYS A 717 11.17 -43.14 -30.81
N LEU A 718 11.72 -43.07 -32.03
CA LEU A 718 12.48 -41.92 -32.51
C LEU A 718 11.57 -40.68 -32.59
N GLU A 719 10.37 -40.82 -33.15
CA GLU A 719 9.37 -39.74 -33.20
C GLU A 719 9.05 -39.21 -31.79
N LYS A 720 8.83 -40.10 -30.82
CA LYS A 720 8.65 -39.70 -29.41
C LYS A 720 9.84 -38.94 -28.84
N CYS A 721 11.07 -39.35 -29.15
CA CYS A 721 12.27 -38.64 -28.71
C CYS A 721 12.38 -37.24 -29.36
N ILE A 722 12.00 -37.11 -30.63
CA ILE A 722 11.95 -35.82 -31.34
C ILE A 722 10.93 -34.90 -30.68
N ILE A 723 9.71 -35.38 -30.47
CA ILE A 723 8.65 -34.62 -29.78
C ILE A 723 9.12 -34.19 -28.39
N GLN A 724 9.71 -35.10 -27.60
CA GLN A 724 10.25 -34.76 -26.28
C GLN A 724 11.35 -33.68 -26.34
N ALA A 725 12.19 -33.69 -27.37
CA ALA A 725 13.24 -32.68 -27.55
C ALA A 725 12.65 -31.31 -27.94
N GLU A 726 11.64 -31.28 -28.82
CA GLU A 726 10.92 -30.06 -29.21
C GLU A 726 10.12 -29.47 -28.03
N GLU A 727 9.46 -30.33 -27.26
CA GLU A 727 8.77 -29.97 -26.01
C GLU A 727 9.76 -29.43 -24.97
N LEU A 728 10.93 -30.06 -24.81
CA LEU A 728 11.98 -29.59 -23.89
C LEU A 728 12.37 -28.14 -24.21
N ILE A 729 12.64 -27.81 -25.47
CA ILE A 729 13.02 -26.43 -25.86
C ILE A 729 11.90 -25.44 -25.54
N THR A 730 10.67 -25.81 -25.89
CA THR A 730 9.50 -24.94 -25.75
C THR A 730 9.10 -24.74 -24.28
N GLU A 731 8.99 -25.82 -23.50
CA GLU A 731 8.59 -25.76 -22.10
C GLU A 731 9.71 -25.23 -21.19
N THR A 732 10.98 -25.49 -21.50
CA THR A 732 12.10 -24.85 -20.77
C THR A 732 12.03 -23.33 -20.89
N THR A 733 11.72 -22.81 -22.08
CA THR A 733 11.57 -21.37 -22.31
C THR A 733 10.38 -20.80 -21.54
N LYS A 734 9.25 -21.51 -21.53
CA LYS A 734 8.06 -21.13 -20.73
C LYS A 734 8.35 -21.17 -19.24
N GLU A 735 9.03 -22.19 -18.73
CA GLU A 735 9.33 -22.32 -17.31
C GLU A 735 10.38 -21.31 -16.83
N ALA A 736 11.35 -20.97 -17.68
CA ALA A 736 12.26 -19.85 -17.45
C ALA A 736 11.49 -18.53 -17.34
N THR A 737 10.57 -18.27 -18.28
CA THR A 737 9.72 -17.07 -18.28
C THR A 737 8.85 -17.00 -17.02
N ARG A 738 8.17 -18.10 -16.66
CA ARG A 738 7.39 -18.21 -15.41
C ARG A 738 8.24 -17.97 -14.17
N SER A 739 9.48 -18.45 -14.16
CA SER A 739 10.42 -18.23 -13.04
C SER A 739 10.82 -16.77 -12.91
N PHE A 740 11.08 -16.09 -14.02
CA PHE A 740 11.35 -14.64 -14.03
C PHE A 740 10.12 -13.82 -13.64
N ASP A 741 8.93 -14.18 -14.11
CA ASP A 741 7.68 -13.51 -13.73
C ASP A 741 7.41 -13.65 -12.23
N ARG A 742 7.55 -14.87 -11.67
CA ARG A 742 7.43 -15.11 -10.22
C ARG A 742 8.45 -14.31 -9.41
N LEU A 743 9.69 -14.21 -9.90
CA LEU A 743 10.72 -13.39 -9.25
C LEU A 743 10.34 -11.91 -9.29
N ARG A 744 9.91 -11.40 -10.45
CA ARG A 744 9.46 -10.01 -10.62
C ARG A 744 8.31 -9.68 -9.68
N ASP A 745 7.30 -10.54 -9.59
CA ASP A 745 6.14 -10.33 -8.72
C ASP A 745 6.54 -10.36 -7.24
N ALA A 746 7.40 -11.31 -6.84
CA ALA A 746 7.91 -11.38 -5.48
C ALA A 746 8.77 -10.14 -5.12
N VAL A 747 9.58 -9.65 -6.04
CA VAL A 747 10.38 -8.43 -5.90
C VAL A 747 9.48 -7.21 -5.74
N ASN A 748 8.47 -7.06 -6.61
CA ASN A 748 7.53 -5.94 -6.54
C ASN A 748 6.78 -5.92 -5.20
N ILE A 749 6.29 -7.07 -4.74
CA ILE A 749 5.58 -7.18 -3.44
C ILE A 749 6.49 -6.80 -2.27
N ILE A 750 7.74 -7.29 -2.24
CA ILE A 750 8.63 -6.99 -1.11
C ILE A 750 9.12 -5.54 -1.12
N VAL A 751 9.35 -4.96 -2.30
CA VAL A 751 9.71 -3.55 -2.45
C VAL A 751 8.56 -2.66 -2.01
N GLU A 752 7.32 -2.95 -2.42
CA GLU A 752 6.14 -2.20 -2.03
C GLU A 752 5.89 -2.30 -0.51
N ARG A 753 6.02 -3.50 0.07
CA ARG A 753 5.93 -3.69 1.52
C ARG A 753 7.02 -2.91 2.25
N ALA A 754 8.27 -3.02 1.82
CA ALA A 754 9.39 -2.31 2.43
C ALA A 754 9.19 -0.78 2.36
N PHE A 755 8.70 -0.27 1.22
CA PHE A 755 8.37 1.15 1.08
C PHE A 755 7.29 1.59 2.08
N ASN A 756 6.21 0.81 2.20
CA ASN A 756 5.13 1.10 3.16
C ASN A 756 5.60 1.00 4.62
N ASP A 757 6.45 0.03 4.94
CA ASP A 757 7.03 -0.16 6.27
C ASP A 757 7.95 1.01 6.64
N ILE A 758 8.85 1.43 5.73
CA ILE A 758 9.69 2.62 5.89
C ILE A 758 8.81 3.85 6.17
N GLN A 759 7.76 4.08 5.36
CA GLN A 759 6.86 5.21 5.58
C GLN A 759 6.16 5.16 6.94
N LYS A 760 5.74 3.97 7.39
CA LYS A 760 5.08 3.80 8.69
C LYS A 760 6.05 4.02 9.84
N GLU A 761 7.23 3.40 9.81
CA GLU A 761 8.21 3.49 10.89
C GLU A 761 8.85 4.88 10.96
N ALA A 762 9.09 5.53 9.82
CA ALA A 762 9.53 6.93 9.77
C ALA A 762 8.56 7.87 10.48
N ARG A 763 7.25 7.74 10.22
CA ARG A 763 6.22 8.55 10.91
C ARG A 763 6.22 8.31 12.41
N ILE A 764 6.35 7.06 12.85
CA ILE A 764 6.37 6.70 14.28
C ILE A 764 7.62 7.27 14.96
N ARG A 765 8.81 6.99 14.44
CA ARG A 765 10.08 7.46 15.02
C ARG A 765 10.19 8.98 15.01
N TYR A 766 9.75 9.64 13.95
CA TYR A 766 9.68 11.10 13.90
C TYR A 766 8.80 11.65 15.02
N THR A 767 7.58 11.11 15.16
CA THR A 767 6.63 11.53 16.21
C THR A 767 7.23 11.33 17.61
N GLU A 768 7.87 10.18 17.87
CA GLU A 768 8.53 9.90 19.15
C GLU A 768 9.71 10.82 19.43
N THR A 769 10.51 11.10 18.42
CA THR A 769 11.66 12.01 18.53
C THR A 769 11.19 13.43 18.80
N LYS A 770 10.20 13.94 18.05
CA LYS A 770 9.62 15.26 18.31
C LYS A 770 8.98 15.35 19.69
N ARG A 771 8.33 14.28 20.19
CA ARG A 771 7.81 14.26 21.56
C ARG A 771 8.91 14.53 22.58
N LYS A 772 10.03 13.80 22.49
CA LYS A 772 11.19 13.99 23.39
C LYS A 772 11.81 15.38 23.27
N GLU A 773 11.99 15.89 22.05
CA GLU A 773 12.59 17.20 21.83
C GLU A 773 11.70 18.35 22.33
N VAL A 774 10.38 18.26 22.13
CA VAL A 774 9.42 19.26 22.62
C VAL A 774 9.34 19.22 24.15
N ASP A 775 9.38 18.02 24.75
CA ASP A 775 9.47 17.87 26.21
C ASP A 775 10.74 18.53 26.77
N ALA A 776 11.89 18.29 26.14
CA ALA A 776 13.15 18.92 26.55
C ALA A 776 13.10 20.44 26.42
N LEU A 777 12.55 20.97 25.31
CA LEU A 777 12.37 22.41 25.13
C LEU A 777 11.42 23.00 26.18
N MET A 778 10.30 22.32 26.48
CA MET A 778 9.34 22.74 27.50
C MET A 778 9.99 22.86 28.87
N ASN A 779 10.81 21.89 29.25
CA ASN A 779 11.52 21.89 30.52
C ASN A 779 12.50 23.07 30.60
N ILE A 780 13.32 23.27 29.56
CA ILE A 780 14.24 24.42 29.50
C ILE A 780 13.46 25.73 29.64
N VAL A 781 12.41 25.95 28.84
CA VAL A 781 11.62 27.18 28.88
C VAL A 781 10.99 27.38 30.27
N THR A 782 10.47 26.32 30.88
CA THR A 782 9.85 26.40 32.21
C THR A 782 10.86 26.73 33.31
N ASP A 783 12.05 26.12 33.27
CA ASP A 783 13.13 26.36 34.24
C ASP A 783 13.70 27.77 34.11
N GLN A 784 13.92 28.23 32.87
CA GLN A 784 14.38 29.59 32.61
C GLN A 784 13.30 30.61 33.01
N LEU A 785 12.02 30.36 32.74
CA LEU A 785 10.92 31.24 33.15
C LEU A 785 10.83 31.37 34.67
N THR A 786 11.01 30.27 35.40
CA THR A 786 11.08 30.27 36.87
C THR A 786 12.25 31.13 37.37
N SER A 787 13.44 30.95 36.77
CA SER A 787 14.65 31.70 37.12
C SER A 787 14.52 33.19 36.82
N ILE A 788 13.91 33.54 35.70
CA ILE A 788 13.60 34.93 35.30
C ILE A 788 12.60 35.56 36.27
N THR A 789 11.51 34.86 36.59
CA THR A 789 10.48 35.35 37.51
C THR A 789 11.06 35.63 38.89
N LYS A 790 11.90 34.71 39.39
CA LYS A 790 12.61 34.90 40.66
C LYS A 790 13.58 36.08 40.60
N THR A 791 14.39 36.18 39.54
CA THR A 791 15.36 37.27 39.35
C THR A 791 14.69 38.64 39.29
N ILE A 792 13.57 38.76 38.58
CA ILE A 792 12.75 39.98 38.55
C ILE A 792 12.22 40.29 39.96
N SER A 793 11.66 39.29 40.66
CA SER A 793 11.11 39.49 42.01
C SER A 793 12.16 39.97 43.01
N ASP A 794 13.35 39.34 43.01
CA ASP A 794 14.48 39.69 43.87
C ASP A 794 15.01 41.10 43.55
N ASP A 795 15.08 41.46 42.28
CA ASP A 795 15.54 42.79 41.84
C ASP A 795 14.54 43.90 42.21
N LEU A 796 13.24 43.65 42.05
CA LEU A 796 12.17 44.58 42.47
C LEU A 796 12.13 44.78 44.00
N ALA A 797 12.59 43.80 44.78
CA ALA A 797 12.61 43.85 46.24
C ALA A 797 13.88 44.50 46.82
N THR A 798 14.92 44.74 46.00
CA THR A 798 16.25 45.15 46.48
C THR A 798 16.74 46.44 45.84
N GLY A 799 17.80 47.03 46.38
CA GLY A 799 18.39 48.28 45.88
C GLY A 799 17.43 49.46 45.85
N VAL A 800 17.58 50.34 44.84
CA VAL A 800 16.77 51.55 44.70
C VAL A 800 15.30 51.24 44.43
N LYS A 801 15.01 50.17 43.67
CA LYS A 801 13.63 49.78 43.34
C LYS A 801 12.86 49.36 44.57
N GLY A 802 13.45 48.51 45.40
CA GLY A 802 12.87 48.13 46.69
C GLY A 802 12.76 49.31 47.64
N PHE A 803 13.76 50.21 47.68
CA PHE A 803 13.70 51.43 48.50
C PHE A 803 12.53 52.35 48.10
N ILE A 804 12.34 52.62 46.80
CA ILE A 804 11.24 53.44 46.29
C ILE A 804 9.88 52.78 46.56
N LYS A 805 9.81 51.44 46.46
CA LYS A 805 8.63 50.69 46.85
C LYS A 805 8.33 50.88 48.35
N THR A 806 9.30 50.69 49.23
CA THR A 806 9.15 50.92 50.69
C THR A 806 8.81 52.38 51.01
N LEU A 807 9.34 53.36 50.26
CA LEU A 807 8.99 54.78 50.37
C LEU A 807 7.50 55.01 50.09
N LYS A 808 6.93 54.32 49.10
CA LYS A 808 5.51 54.41 48.72
C LYS A 808 4.61 53.65 49.69
N ASP A 809 4.88 52.38 49.96
CA ASP A 809 3.94 51.45 50.58
C ASP A 809 4.32 50.96 51.98
N GLY A 810 5.58 51.13 52.41
CA GLY A 810 6.07 50.76 53.75
C GLY A 810 6.45 49.30 53.89
N THR A 811 6.40 48.53 52.81
CA THR A 811 6.63 47.08 52.85
C THR A 811 8.09 46.79 53.13
N THR A 812 8.34 45.98 54.16
CA THR A 812 9.63 45.34 54.44
C THR A 812 9.40 43.86 54.75
N LYS A 813 10.40 43.00 54.55
CA LYS A 813 10.28 41.53 54.77
C LYS A 813 9.86 41.15 56.21
N ASN A 814 9.98 42.06 57.18
CA ASN A 814 9.82 41.80 58.62
C ASN A 814 8.61 42.48 59.28
N LEU A 815 7.76 43.22 58.55
CA LEU A 815 6.61 43.95 59.10
C LEU A 815 5.36 43.75 58.24
N SER A 816 4.72 42.57 58.36
CA SER A 816 3.47 42.24 57.67
C SER A 816 2.25 43.01 58.20
N SER A 817 2.36 43.67 59.35
CA SER A 817 1.26 44.36 60.04
C SER A 817 1.05 45.83 59.67
N MET A 818 1.88 46.41 58.79
CA MET A 818 1.83 47.83 58.41
C MET A 818 1.64 48.07 56.91
N GLN A 819 0.93 47.17 56.22
CA GLN A 819 0.56 47.36 54.82
C GLN A 819 -0.42 48.53 54.66
N GLY A 820 0.01 49.56 53.92
CA GLY A 820 -0.88 50.65 53.53
C GLY A 820 -0.16 51.98 53.42
N LYS A 821 0.17 52.38 52.18
CA LYS A 821 0.57 53.73 51.75
C LYS A 821 1.47 54.45 52.78
N ASN A 822 2.74 54.06 52.93
CA ASN A 822 3.71 54.75 53.81
C ASN A 822 3.74 56.26 53.55
N ILE A 823 3.77 56.68 52.27
CA ILE A 823 3.64 58.09 51.89
C ILE A 823 2.33 58.74 52.37
N GLY A 824 1.26 57.94 52.48
CA GLY A 824 -0.04 58.34 53.02
C GLY A 824 -0.06 58.59 54.53
N ARG A 825 0.95 58.13 55.30
CA ARG A 825 1.11 58.50 56.72
C ARG A 825 1.27 60.01 56.89
N LEU A 826 1.91 60.67 55.92
CA LEU A 826 2.09 62.11 55.88
C LEU A 826 0.84 62.86 55.39
N LYS A 827 -0.12 62.18 54.76
CA LYS A 827 -1.31 62.83 54.19
C LYS A 827 -2.33 63.26 55.24
N LYS A 828 -2.47 62.49 56.32
CA LYS A 828 -3.39 62.78 57.45
C LYS A 828 -3.20 64.19 58.03
N PHE A 829 -2.02 64.78 57.86
CA PHE A 829 -1.66 66.10 58.38
C PHE A 829 -2.23 67.29 57.61
N GLY A 830 -2.31 67.18 56.29
CA GLY A 830 -2.76 68.30 55.47
C GLY A 830 -4.28 68.49 55.47
N ASP A 831 -5.04 67.50 55.95
CA ASP A 831 -6.50 67.57 56.06
C ASP A 831 -6.96 68.12 57.44
N LEU A 832 -6.11 68.04 58.48
CA LEU A 832 -6.36 68.51 59.86
C LEU A 832 -6.28 70.05 60.02
N SER A 833 -5.75 70.76 59.03
CA SER A 833 -5.48 72.21 59.10
C SER A 833 -6.60 73.08 58.52
N SER A 834 -7.82 72.56 58.44
CA SER A 834 -9.02 73.33 58.03
C SER A 834 -9.67 74.10 59.18
N GLN A 835 -9.10 74.05 60.40
CA GLN A 835 -9.52 74.83 61.56
C GLN A 835 -8.65 76.09 61.71
N GLN A 836 -9.29 77.23 62.01
CA GLN A 836 -8.71 78.58 62.04
C GLN A 836 -7.68 78.82 63.16
N GLU A 837 -7.55 77.90 64.12
CA GLU A 837 -6.59 77.99 65.25
C GLU A 837 -5.51 76.90 65.16
N TYR A 838 -4.26 77.32 65.35
CA TYR A 838 -3.10 76.44 65.44
C TYR A 838 -3.09 75.73 66.81
N ASP A 839 -3.20 74.40 66.81
CA ASP A 839 -3.10 73.57 68.03
C ASP A 839 -1.68 72.98 68.15
N ARG A 840 -1.09 73.01 69.35
CA ARG A 840 0.20 72.36 69.66
C ARG A 840 0.20 70.86 69.32
N ARG A 841 -0.96 70.21 69.36
CA ARG A 841 -1.11 68.80 68.94
C ARG A 841 -0.78 68.60 67.46
N GLN A 842 -1.02 69.60 66.60
CA GLN A 842 -0.73 69.51 65.17
C GLN A 842 0.79 69.36 64.91
N PHE A 843 1.65 70.11 65.59
CA PHE A 843 3.10 69.92 65.38
C PHE A 843 3.58 68.56 65.90
N THR A 844 3.02 68.12 67.04
CA THR A 844 3.32 66.83 67.67
C THR A 844 2.96 65.65 66.75
N ASP A 845 1.74 65.63 66.23
CA ASP A 845 1.26 64.53 65.40
C ASP A 845 2.01 64.51 64.03
N LEU A 846 2.51 65.65 63.52
CA LEU A 846 3.32 65.70 62.29
C LEU A 846 4.72 65.11 62.53
N ALA A 847 5.33 65.43 63.68
CA ALA A 847 6.62 64.87 64.08
C ALA A 847 6.52 63.35 64.25
N GLU A 848 5.43 62.86 64.86
CA GLU A 848 5.15 61.43 64.99
C GLU A 848 4.89 60.77 63.63
N ALA A 849 4.06 61.37 62.77
CA ALA A 849 3.79 60.84 61.43
C ALA A 849 5.05 60.77 60.55
N PHE A 850 5.96 61.76 60.67
CA PHE A 850 7.23 61.76 59.95
C PHE A 850 8.22 60.71 60.50
N HIS A 851 8.27 60.54 61.83
CA HIS A 851 9.02 59.47 62.47
C HIS A 851 8.55 58.10 61.96
N ASP A 852 7.24 57.85 62.01
CA ASP A 852 6.63 56.60 61.54
C ASP A 852 6.83 56.36 60.05
N PHE A 853 6.81 57.42 59.23
CA PHE A 853 7.11 57.32 57.81
C PHE A 853 8.56 56.88 57.53
N CYS A 854 9.52 57.33 58.35
CA CYS A 854 10.94 57.02 58.21
C CYS A 854 11.31 55.63 58.75
N GLN A 855 10.52 55.04 59.65
CA GLN A 855 10.83 53.76 60.30
C GLN A 855 10.91 52.55 59.33
N PRO A 856 10.00 52.38 58.34
CA PRO A 856 10.15 51.37 57.30
C PRO A 856 11.42 51.57 56.45
N LEU A 857 11.81 52.83 56.19
CA LEU A 857 13.02 53.14 55.41
C LEU A 857 14.29 52.73 56.18
N HIS A 858 14.35 53.03 57.48
CA HIS A 858 15.44 52.56 58.34
C HIS A 858 15.59 51.04 58.28
N THR A 859 14.47 50.33 58.46
CA THR A 859 14.41 48.86 58.47
C THR A 859 14.88 48.28 57.13
N TYR A 860 14.42 48.86 56.02
CA TYR A 860 14.83 48.46 54.67
C TYR A 860 16.33 48.62 54.45
N LEU A 861 16.89 49.79 54.76
CA LEU A 861 18.30 50.09 54.55
C LEU A 861 19.21 49.22 55.42
N LEU A 862 18.84 48.98 56.68
CA LEU A 862 19.58 48.07 57.55
C LEU A 862 19.58 46.64 57.00
N GLY A 863 18.43 46.19 56.46
CA GLY A 863 18.32 44.92 55.75
C GLY A 863 19.19 44.86 54.50
N GLU A 864 19.23 45.93 53.70
CA GLU A 864 20.07 46.02 52.49
C GLU A 864 21.57 46.02 52.81
N ILE A 865 22.00 46.76 53.85
CA ILE A 865 23.39 46.73 54.31
C ILE A 865 23.77 45.32 54.76
N THR A 866 22.88 44.65 55.51
CA THR A 866 23.11 43.27 55.96
C THR A 866 23.21 42.30 54.78
N ARG A 867 22.33 42.44 53.79
CA ARG A 867 22.34 41.64 52.55
C ARG A 867 23.62 41.86 51.74
N ALA A 868 24.07 43.10 51.59
CA ALA A 868 25.31 43.43 50.90
C ALA A 868 26.53 42.87 51.63
N ASN A 869 26.51 42.82 52.97
CA ASN A 869 27.59 42.26 53.79
C ASN A 869 27.65 40.72 53.73
N LEU A 870 26.52 40.02 53.65
CA LEU A 870 26.49 38.56 53.47
C LEU A 870 27.11 38.10 52.13
N ASN A 871 27.09 38.97 51.12
CA ASN A 871 27.62 38.68 49.79
C ASN A 871 29.11 39.09 49.61
N ASN A 872 29.74 39.72 50.61
CA ASN A 872 31.12 40.19 50.55
C ASN A 872 31.95 39.63 51.71
N SER A 873 32.96 38.79 51.42
CA SER A 873 33.83 38.12 52.40
C SER A 873 34.88 39.02 53.07
N GLY A 874 34.76 40.35 52.96
CA GLY A 874 35.77 41.31 53.42
C GLY A 874 35.36 42.09 54.68
N THR A 875 36.35 42.62 55.40
CA THR A 875 36.19 43.63 56.46
C THR A 875 35.38 44.81 55.96
N THR A 876 34.07 44.77 56.21
CA THR A 876 33.12 45.78 55.77
C THR A 876 33.24 47.02 56.67
N PRO A 877 33.24 48.24 56.11
CA PRO A 877 33.07 49.44 56.91
C PRO A 877 31.75 49.35 57.67
N ASN A 878 31.73 49.84 58.92
CA ASN A 878 30.58 49.71 59.83
C ASN A 878 29.40 50.63 59.45
N TYR A 879 28.91 50.56 58.21
CA TYR A 879 27.79 51.36 57.71
C TYR A 879 26.50 51.09 58.49
N SER A 880 26.32 49.89 59.04
CA SER A 880 25.18 49.58 59.89
C SER A 880 25.19 50.39 61.19
N ALA A 881 26.34 50.54 61.86
CA ALA A 881 26.45 51.44 63.01
C ALA A 881 26.32 52.91 62.59
N ARG A 882 26.91 53.33 61.47
CA ARG A 882 26.80 54.71 60.96
C ARG A 882 25.35 55.09 60.65
N LEU A 883 24.60 54.20 59.99
CA LEU A 883 23.17 54.38 59.72
C LEU A 883 22.37 54.44 61.02
N LYS A 884 22.66 53.56 61.99
CA LYS A 884 22.05 53.63 63.33
C LYS A 884 22.32 54.97 63.99
N SER A 885 23.55 55.50 63.92
CA SER A 885 23.89 56.83 64.46
C SER A 885 23.07 57.96 63.85
N ILE A 886 22.83 57.93 62.53
CA ILE A 886 21.95 58.90 61.85
C ILE A 886 20.53 58.80 62.41
N PHE A 887 19.96 57.59 62.47
CA PHE A 887 18.62 57.41 63.00
C PHE A 887 18.53 57.71 64.50
N THR A 888 19.60 57.52 65.28
CA THR A 888 19.68 57.96 66.68
C THR A 888 19.67 59.48 66.80
N ALA A 889 20.46 60.20 65.99
CA ALA A 889 20.45 61.67 65.96
C ALA A 889 19.05 62.20 65.57
N PHE A 890 18.42 61.55 64.59
CA PHE A 890 17.07 61.84 64.15
C PHE A 890 16.02 61.56 65.24
N SER A 891 16.11 60.43 65.93
CA SER A 891 15.29 60.05 67.08
C SER A 891 15.62 60.83 68.36
N THR A 892 16.62 61.69 68.36
CA THR A 892 16.88 62.67 69.44
C THR A 892 16.23 64.02 69.09
N LEU A 893 16.38 64.45 67.84
CA LEU A 893 15.84 65.72 67.34
C LEU A 893 14.31 65.76 67.35
N LEU A 894 13.63 64.74 66.80
CA LEU A 894 12.16 64.76 66.68
C LEU A 894 11.43 64.73 68.03
N PRO A 895 11.81 63.90 69.02
CA PRO A 895 11.22 63.97 70.36
C PRO A 895 11.48 65.29 71.07
N HIS A 896 12.67 65.89 70.91
CA HIS A 896 12.96 67.22 71.47
C HIS A 896 12.02 68.29 70.89
N LEU A 897 11.87 68.31 69.57
CA LEU A 897 10.92 69.22 68.91
C LEU A 897 9.48 68.99 69.40
N ARG A 898 9.07 67.73 69.55
CA ARG A 898 7.75 67.34 70.07
C ARG A 898 7.53 67.79 71.53
N GLU A 899 8.46 67.49 72.42
CA GLU A 899 8.31 67.66 73.87
C GLU A 899 8.57 69.10 74.31
N ALA A 900 9.57 69.77 73.73
CA ALA A 900 9.86 71.16 74.00
C ALA A 900 8.79 72.10 73.40
N ASN A 901 8.14 71.67 72.30
CA ASN A 901 7.15 72.45 71.54
C ASN A 901 7.67 73.87 71.20
N LYS A 902 8.99 74.00 71.03
CA LYS A 902 9.69 75.23 70.61
C LYS A 902 10.97 74.86 69.89
N TYR A 903 11.41 75.78 69.03
CA TYR A 903 12.72 75.70 68.38
C TYR A 903 13.74 76.45 69.26
N ASP A 904 14.44 75.73 70.12
CA ASP A 904 15.33 76.30 71.15
C ASP A 904 16.83 76.26 70.74
N HIS A 905 17.69 76.85 71.58
CA HIS A 905 19.15 76.90 71.34
C HIS A 905 19.83 75.53 71.22
N ARG A 906 19.17 74.42 71.58
CA ARG A 906 19.73 73.07 71.45
C ARG A 906 19.50 72.49 70.06
N VAL A 907 18.49 72.97 69.33
CA VAL A 907 18.17 72.45 68.00
C VAL A 907 19.31 72.59 66.99
N PRO A 908 20.05 73.71 66.90
CA PRO A 908 21.23 73.82 66.02
C PRO A 908 22.30 72.79 66.34
N SER A 909 22.54 72.50 67.62
CA SER A 909 23.50 71.45 68.02
C SER A 909 23.00 70.06 67.62
N MET A 910 21.70 69.77 67.79
CA MET A 910 21.11 68.49 67.33
C MET A 910 21.11 68.35 65.80
N LEU A 911 20.91 69.45 65.06
CA LEU A 911 21.06 69.49 63.60
C LEU A 911 22.51 69.31 63.18
N SER A 912 23.47 69.91 63.88
CA SER A 912 24.90 69.67 63.67
C SER A 912 25.21 68.19 63.86
N ASN A 913 24.76 67.58 64.96
CA ASN A 913 24.96 66.15 65.22
C ASN A 913 24.35 65.26 64.12
N LEU A 914 23.16 65.64 63.60
CA LEU A 914 22.55 64.94 62.47
C LEU A 914 23.40 65.10 61.20
N ARG A 915 23.87 66.31 60.88
CA ARG A 915 24.75 66.57 59.73
C ARG A 915 26.07 65.83 59.86
N ASP A 916 26.69 65.84 61.04
CA ASP A 916 27.94 65.12 61.31
C ASP A 916 27.72 63.61 61.09
N ALA A 917 26.64 63.04 61.62
CA ALA A 917 26.29 61.64 61.38
C ALA A 917 26.07 61.33 59.88
N LEU A 918 25.48 62.26 59.12
CA LEU A 918 25.31 62.15 57.66
C LEU A 918 26.65 62.22 56.92
N THR A 919 27.59 63.05 57.34
CA THR A 919 28.92 63.13 56.72
C THR A 919 29.75 61.87 56.92
N VAL A 920 29.57 61.17 58.04
CA VAL A 920 30.27 59.91 58.34
C VAL A 920 29.73 58.74 57.51
N LEU A 921 28.52 58.83 56.96
CA LEU A 921 27.93 57.76 56.14
C LEU A 921 28.61 57.58 54.78
N LYS A 922 29.21 58.64 54.22
CA LYS A 922 30.05 58.54 53.02
C LYS A 922 31.51 58.14 53.37
N PRO A 923 32.20 57.37 52.52
CA PRO A 923 33.63 57.10 52.71
C PRO A 923 34.51 58.30 52.38
N ASP A 924 35.69 58.34 52.98
CA ASP A 924 36.68 59.39 52.73
C ASP A 924 37.10 59.41 51.25
N GLY A 925 37.05 60.59 50.63
CA GLY A 925 37.40 60.79 49.22
C GLY A 925 36.26 60.62 48.21
N PHE A 926 35.07 60.18 48.63
CA PHE A 926 33.89 60.08 47.77
C PHE A 926 32.98 61.31 47.91
N SER A 927 32.46 61.81 46.77
CA SER A 927 31.55 62.96 46.75
C SER A 927 30.16 62.65 47.31
N THR A 928 29.74 61.38 47.26
CA THR A 928 28.44 60.88 47.72
C THR A 928 28.60 59.47 48.35
N PRO A 929 27.67 59.02 49.22
CA PRO A 929 27.60 57.63 49.67
C PRO A 929 27.70 56.60 48.52
N ASN A 930 28.28 55.43 48.79
CA ASN A 930 28.61 54.44 47.75
C ASN A 930 27.39 53.67 47.16
N SER A 931 26.16 53.98 47.57
CA SER A 931 24.95 53.40 46.98
C SER A 931 23.83 54.42 46.86
N SER A 932 23.08 54.36 45.76
CA SER A 932 21.96 55.24 45.48
C SER A 932 20.89 55.23 46.58
N THR A 933 20.70 54.11 47.29
CA THR A 933 19.79 54.03 48.46
C THR A 933 20.28 54.83 49.67
N LEU A 934 21.60 54.86 49.90
CA LEU A 934 22.21 55.70 50.93
C LEU A 934 22.25 57.16 50.48
N ASP A 935 22.41 57.43 49.19
CA ASP A 935 22.31 58.78 48.61
C ASP A 935 20.92 59.37 48.79
N CYS A 936 19.84 58.58 48.59
CA CYS A 936 18.47 58.99 48.85
C CYS A 936 18.32 59.57 50.27
N ILE A 937 18.79 58.82 51.26
CA ILE A 937 18.57 59.12 52.67
C ILE A 937 19.49 60.24 53.12
N THR A 938 20.73 60.25 52.62
CA THR A 938 21.69 61.32 52.88
C THR A 938 21.17 62.64 52.30
N SER A 939 20.75 62.65 51.04
CA SER A 939 20.18 63.83 50.38
C SER A 939 18.89 64.28 51.03
N GLY A 940 17.99 63.34 51.33
CA GLY A 940 16.72 63.60 52.01
C GLY A 940 16.91 64.24 53.39
N LEU A 941 17.74 63.63 54.25
CA LEU A 941 17.98 64.14 55.59
C LEU A 941 18.82 65.42 55.60
N THR A 942 19.72 65.61 54.63
CA THR A 942 20.45 66.87 54.45
C THR A 942 19.47 68.00 54.13
N LYS A 943 18.62 67.83 53.09
CA LYS A 943 17.60 68.84 52.77
C LYS A 943 16.61 69.06 53.92
N PHE A 944 16.28 68.03 54.68
CA PHE A 944 15.47 68.17 55.89
C PHE A 944 16.15 69.05 56.94
N ALA A 945 17.43 68.80 57.22
CA ALA A 945 18.21 69.61 58.16
C ALA A 945 18.35 71.06 57.67
N ASP A 946 18.61 71.27 56.37
CA ASP A 946 18.73 72.60 55.77
C ASP A 946 17.44 73.41 55.86
N GLU A 947 16.27 72.76 55.80
CA GLU A 947 14.99 73.46 56.01
C GLU A 947 14.76 73.84 57.48
N LEU A 948 15.24 73.04 58.44
CA LEU A 948 15.10 73.36 59.86
C LEU A 948 16.10 74.43 60.31
N ASP A 949 17.33 74.42 59.77
CA ASP A 949 18.40 75.37 60.09
C ASP A 949 18.06 76.83 59.75
N LYS A 950 16.98 77.06 59.00
CA LYS A 950 16.47 78.39 58.64
C LYS A 950 15.58 79.00 59.73
N ALA A 951 15.21 78.24 60.77
CA ALA A 951 14.35 78.73 61.84
C ALA A 951 15.11 79.68 62.79
N TYR A 952 14.44 80.77 63.19
CA TYR A 952 15.00 81.79 64.07
C TYR A 952 15.12 81.30 65.51
N ILE A 953 16.26 81.58 66.17
CA ILE A 953 16.52 81.31 67.58
C ILE A 953 16.98 82.60 68.27
N SER A 954 16.41 82.89 69.43
CA SER A 954 16.83 84.03 70.24
C SER A 954 18.25 83.82 70.80
N VAL A 955 19.11 84.84 70.67
CA VAL A 955 20.50 84.85 71.18
C VAL A 955 20.58 84.60 72.70
N TYR A 956 19.49 84.86 73.43
CA TYR A 956 19.43 84.77 74.89
C TYR A 956 18.85 83.45 75.42
N ASP A 957 18.35 82.55 74.57
CA ASP A 957 17.74 81.30 75.02
C ASP A 957 18.80 80.34 75.62
N GLY A 958 18.72 80.08 76.93
CA GLY A 958 19.59 79.12 77.63
C GLY A 958 20.86 79.66 78.31
N GLN A 959 21.10 80.97 78.29
CA GLN A 959 22.27 81.59 78.96
C GLN A 959 22.16 81.54 80.49
N GLY A 960 23.19 81.01 81.17
CA GLY A 960 23.29 80.94 82.64
C GLY A 960 24.25 81.99 83.21
N PHE A 961 24.27 82.15 84.55
CA PHE A 961 25.23 83.03 85.22
C PHE A 961 26.66 82.49 85.09
N GLU A 962 27.61 83.33 84.65
CA GLU A 962 29.01 82.98 84.41
C GLU A 962 29.85 82.89 85.70
N GLY A 963 29.29 83.21 86.87
CA GLY A 963 29.97 83.16 88.16
C GLY A 963 29.04 83.25 89.38
N LYS A 964 29.57 82.95 90.57
CA LYS A 964 28.83 83.13 91.84
C LYS A 964 28.53 84.61 92.06
N VAL A 965 27.31 84.95 92.48
CA VAL A 965 26.85 86.34 92.70
C VAL A 965 27.22 86.85 94.10
N VAL A 966 27.35 85.94 95.08
CA VAL A 966 27.77 86.23 96.46
C VAL A 966 28.77 85.17 96.95
N GLU A 967 29.60 85.54 97.90
CA GLU A 967 30.52 84.67 98.63
C GLU A 967 30.37 84.87 100.14
N GLU A 968 30.45 83.78 100.90
CA GLU A 968 30.38 83.81 102.37
C GLU A 968 31.74 84.27 102.94
N THR A 969 31.72 85.22 103.86
CA THR A 969 32.93 85.89 104.37
C THR A 969 33.59 85.16 105.54
N GLY A 970 32.95 84.10 106.07
CA GLY A 970 33.36 83.41 107.30
C GLY A 970 33.05 84.18 108.59
N THR A 971 32.44 85.36 108.50
CA THR A 971 31.98 86.16 109.66
C THR A 971 30.49 85.96 109.88
N VAL A 972 30.05 85.98 111.14
CA VAL A 972 28.64 85.87 111.53
C VAL A 972 28.22 87.08 112.35
N GLU A 973 27.02 87.62 112.09
CA GLU A 973 26.41 88.68 112.88
C GLU A 973 25.34 88.10 113.82
N VAL A 974 25.36 88.53 115.08
CA VAL A 974 24.41 88.09 116.11
C VAL A 974 23.32 89.14 116.29
N TYR A 975 22.08 88.75 116.00
CA TYR A 975 20.88 89.55 116.27
C TYR A 975 20.08 88.90 117.41
N THR A 976 19.15 89.65 118.01
CA THR A 976 18.20 89.12 119.02
C THR A 976 17.36 87.95 118.49
N THR A 977 17.33 87.75 117.18
CA THR A 977 16.61 86.70 116.45
C THR A 977 17.49 85.55 115.95
N GLY A 978 18.80 85.53 116.23
CA GLY A 978 19.72 84.44 115.84
C GLY A 978 21.07 84.91 115.29
N VAL A 979 21.95 83.95 114.99
CA VAL A 979 23.28 84.16 114.40
C VAL A 979 23.22 83.88 112.89
N TYR A 980 23.62 84.85 112.06
CA TYR A 980 23.50 84.75 110.60
C TYR A 980 24.87 85.01 109.91
N PRO A 981 25.27 84.19 108.92
CA PRO A 981 26.50 84.39 108.16
C PRO A 981 26.42 85.61 107.23
N VAL A 982 27.54 86.33 107.12
CA VAL A 982 27.68 87.54 106.30
C VAL A 982 28.19 87.18 104.92
N TYR A 983 27.48 87.64 103.88
CA TYR A 983 27.83 87.45 102.48
C TYR A 983 28.27 88.77 101.84
N LEU A 984 29.30 88.71 100.99
CA LEU A 984 29.75 89.82 100.15
C LEU A 984 29.45 89.52 98.68
N SER A 985 29.07 90.54 97.92
CA SER A 985 28.84 90.37 96.47
C SER A 985 30.19 90.26 95.75
N THR A 986 30.35 89.22 94.94
CA THR A 986 31.57 89.02 94.12
C THR A 986 31.65 90.10 93.04
N GLU A 987 32.78 90.25 92.35
CA GLU A 987 32.89 91.17 91.21
C GLU A 987 31.91 90.83 90.07
N TYR A 988 31.62 89.55 89.83
CA TYR A 988 30.57 89.13 88.90
C TYR A 988 29.18 89.51 89.43
N GLY A 989 28.93 89.29 90.73
CA GLY A 989 27.69 89.69 91.38
C GLY A 989 27.44 91.19 91.36
N LYS A 990 28.47 92.02 91.51
CA LYS A 990 28.39 93.47 91.35
C LYS A 990 28.06 93.88 89.92
N LYS A 991 28.59 93.18 88.90
CA LYS A 991 28.22 93.40 87.50
C LYS A 991 26.75 93.02 87.24
N CYS A 992 26.31 91.87 87.74
CA CYS A 992 24.90 91.46 87.67
C CYS A 992 23.98 92.43 88.41
N ALA A 993 24.38 92.89 89.59
CA ALA A 993 23.65 93.90 90.37
C ALA A 993 23.61 95.24 89.65
N LYS A 994 24.69 95.66 88.98
CA LYS A 994 24.68 96.86 88.12
C LYS A 994 23.72 96.72 86.95
N VAL A 995 23.74 95.60 86.23
CA VAL A 995 22.78 95.33 85.15
C VAL A 995 21.35 95.33 85.68
N PHE A 996 21.11 94.70 86.83
CA PHE A 996 19.82 94.73 87.51
C PHE A 996 19.42 96.15 87.91
N CYS A 997 20.33 96.96 88.46
CA CYS A 997 20.05 98.36 88.80
C CYS A 997 19.75 99.21 87.55
N THR A 998 20.43 98.99 86.43
CA THR A 998 20.12 99.65 85.15
C THR A 998 18.77 99.20 84.62
N ALA A 999 18.46 97.91 84.65
CA ALA A 999 17.15 97.39 84.27
C ALA A 999 16.05 97.91 85.20
N LEU A 1000 16.34 98.03 86.49
CA LEU A 1000 15.42 98.58 87.49
C LEU A 1000 15.20 100.08 87.28
N GLU A 1001 16.22 100.83 86.87
CA GLU A 1001 16.11 102.24 86.51
C GLU A 1001 15.22 102.43 85.27
N ILE A 1002 15.41 101.61 84.23
CA ILE A 1002 14.55 101.61 83.03
C ILE A 1002 13.12 101.25 83.41
N LEU A 1003 12.92 100.15 84.14
CA LEU A 1003 11.59 99.75 84.61
C LEU A 1003 10.95 100.80 85.51
N PHE A 1004 11.73 101.43 86.40
CA PHE A 1004 11.24 102.49 87.27
C PHE A 1004 10.86 103.73 86.48
N HIS A 1005 11.68 104.14 85.52
CA HIS A 1005 11.40 105.25 84.61
C HIS A 1005 10.11 104.99 83.83
N ASP A 1006 10.03 103.86 83.14
CA ASP A 1006 8.91 103.52 82.27
C ASP A 1006 7.60 103.29 83.05
N LEU A 1007 7.67 102.64 84.22
CA LEU A 1007 6.51 102.49 85.10
C LEU A 1007 6.12 103.81 85.77
N SER A 1008 7.08 104.70 86.04
CA SER A 1008 6.77 106.03 86.58
C SER A 1008 6.14 106.93 85.53
N GLU A 1009 6.64 106.94 84.29
CA GLU A 1009 6.05 107.64 83.16
C GLU A 1009 4.63 107.12 82.91
N LEU A 1010 4.45 105.79 82.82
CA LEU A 1010 3.13 105.18 82.71
C LEU A 1010 2.21 105.60 83.86
N ARG A 1011 2.72 105.65 85.10
CA ARG A 1011 1.92 106.05 86.27
C ARG A 1011 1.51 107.53 86.23
N GLU A 1012 2.43 108.42 85.91
CA GLU A 1012 2.17 109.86 85.89
C GLU A 1012 1.32 110.26 84.69
N GLU A 1013 1.53 109.66 83.52
CA GLU A 1013 0.73 109.94 82.33
C GLU A 1013 -0.67 109.31 82.44
N CYS A 1014 -0.81 108.09 82.97
CA CYS A 1014 -2.12 107.54 83.33
C CYS A 1014 -2.87 108.33 84.42
N LYS A 1015 -2.19 109.22 85.17
CA LYS A 1015 -2.83 110.16 86.10
C LYS A 1015 -3.26 111.45 85.41
N ARG A 1016 -2.59 111.83 84.32
CA ARG A 1016 -2.74 113.09 83.59
C ARG A 1016 -3.42 112.84 82.25
N ASP A 1017 -2.63 112.79 81.18
CA ASP A 1017 -3.11 112.91 79.80
C ASP A 1017 -3.66 111.58 79.27
N TRP A 1018 -3.29 110.44 79.86
CA TRP A 1018 -3.75 109.10 79.47
C TRP A 1018 -4.89 108.56 80.33
N LYS A 1019 -5.35 109.32 81.32
CA LYS A 1019 -6.32 108.87 82.32
C LYS A 1019 -7.57 108.24 81.72
N ASP A 1020 -8.14 108.89 80.71
CA ASP A 1020 -9.39 108.48 80.07
C ASP A 1020 -9.17 107.73 78.73
N LEU A 1021 -7.91 107.46 78.36
CA LEU A 1021 -7.58 106.74 77.13
C LEU A 1021 -7.73 105.22 77.31
N ASN A 1022 -8.25 104.57 76.27
CA ASN A 1022 -8.38 103.11 76.21
C ASN A 1022 -7.08 102.47 75.71
N ILE A 1023 -6.86 101.20 76.05
CA ILE A 1023 -5.69 100.42 75.62
C ILE A 1023 -5.75 99.95 74.15
N CYS A 1024 -6.45 100.63 73.24
CA CYS A 1024 -6.57 100.26 71.82
C CYS A 1024 -6.10 101.39 70.90
N MET A 1025 -5.62 101.05 69.71
CA MET A 1025 -5.31 102.05 68.68
C MET A 1025 -6.61 102.73 68.21
N HIS A 1026 -6.60 104.03 67.91
CA HIS A 1026 -7.74 104.69 67.26
C HIS A 1026 -7.54 104.67 65.73
N PRO A 1027 -8.42 103.99 64.97
CA PRO A 1027 -8.35 104.06 63.52
C PRO A 1027 -9.02 105.35 63.02
N GLY A 1028 -8.23 106.31 62.53
CA GLY A 1028 -8.73 107.33 61.59
C GLY A 1028 -8.86 108.79 62.05
N GLU A 1029 -8.33 109.17 63.20
CA GLU A 1029 -8.18 110.59 63.59
C GLU A 1029 -6.69 110.88 63.86
N ASP A 1030 -6.17 112.06 63.47
CA ASP A 1030 -4.78 112.52 63.64
C ASP A 1030 -4.36 112.73 65.11
N ILE A 1031 -5.09 112.11 66.05
CA ILE A 1031 -4.88 112.20 67.49
C ILE A 1031 -4.34 110.86 67.97
N GLU A 1032 -3.04 110.83 68.22
CA GLU A 1032 -2.31 109.64 68.66
C GLU A 1032 -2.79 109.21 70.05
N ASN A 1033 -3.28 107.97 70.19
CA ASN A 1033 -3.53 107.40 71.51
C ASN A 1033 -2.18 107.15 72.19
N GLY A 1034 -1.77 108.09 73.05
CA GLY A 1034 -0.49 108.03 73.76
C GLY A 1034 -0.32 106.76 74.60
N LEU A 1035 -1.37 106.28 75.25
CA LEU A 1035 -1.33 105.06 76.07
C LEU A 1035 -1.12 103.80 75.23
N ALA A 1036 -1.91 103.65 74.16
CA ALA A 1036 -1.80 102.51 73.25
C ALA A 1036 -0.44 102.50 72.54
N SER A 1037 0.05 103.66 72.12
CA SER A 1037 1.35 103.82 71.46
C SER A 1037 2.50 103.50 72.42
N TYR A 1038 2.40 103.98 73.67
CA TYR A 1038 3.38 103.67 74.71
C TYR A 1038 3.43 102.17 75.02
N LEU A 1039 2.29 101.51 75.24
CA LEU A 1039 2.25 100.07 75.49
C LEU A 1039 2.76 99.23 74.31
N LYS A 1040 2.50 99.69 73.08
CA LYS A 1040 3.07 99.10 71.86
C LYS A 1040 4.58 99.26 71.81
N ASN A 1041 5.11 100.43 72.19
CA ASN A 1041 6.55 100.68 72.27
C ASN A 1041 7.22 99.85 73.38
N CYS A 1042 6.50 99.54 74.45
CA CYS A 1042 6.92 98.58 75.48
C CYS A 1042 6.83 97.10 75.02
N GLY A 1043 6.44 96.84 73.77
CA GLY A 1043 6.46 95.51 73.14
C GLY A 1043 5.16 94.71 73.22
N TYR A 1044 4.06 95.28 73.71
CA TYR A 1044 2.77 94.57 73.79
C TYR A 1044 1.99 94.62 72.48
N GLY A 1045 1.32 93.51 72.14
CA GLY A 1045 0.30 93.49 71.09
C GLY A 1045 -0.93 94.29 71.52
N VAL A 1046 -1.13 95.46 70.93
CA VAL A 1046 -2.24 96.36 71.28
C VAL A 1046 -3.42 96.13 70.32
N PRO A 1047 -4.67 96.03 70.83
CA PRO A 1047 -5.87 95.98 70.00
C PRO A 1047 -5.88 97.03 68.88
N SER A 1048 -6.18 96.61 67.65
CA SER A 1048 -6.11 97.48 66.46
C SER A 1048 -7.17 98.56 66.42
N LYS A 1049 -8.29 98.36 67.12
CA LYS A 1049 -9.39 99.34 67.26
C LYS A 1049 -10.29 99.02 68.44
N GLN A 1050 -11.12 99.99 68.81
CA GLN A 1050 -12.14 99.84 69.86
C GLN A 1050 -13.08 98.66 69.54
N GLY A 1051 -13.32 97.81 70.53
CA GLY A 1051 -14.24 96.65 70.44
C GLY A 1051 -13.65 95.37 69.86
N VAL A 1052 -12.38 95.38 69.42
CA VAL A 1052 -11.71 94.22 68.82
C VAL A 1052 -10.61 93.71 69.75
N GLN A 1053 -10.56 92.40 69.99
CA GLN A 1053 -9.52 91.75 70.79
C GLN A 1053 -8.57 90.96 69.88
N ASP A 1054 -7.77 91.67 69.09
CA ASP A 1054 -6.74 91.13 68.21
C ASP A 1054 -5.31 91.41 68.72
N GLY A 1055 -5.18 91.94 69.94
CA GLY A 1055 -3.92 92.14 70.66
C GLY A 1055 -3.76 91.22 71.88
N GLU A 1056 -2.57 91.25 72.48
CA GLU A 1056 -2.19 90.53 73.71
C GLU A 1056 -2.81 91.14 74.97
N LEU A 1057 -3.03 92.46 74.98
CA LEU A 1057 -3.63 93.17 76.11
C LEU A 1057 -5.11 92.83 76.21
N ARG A 1058 -5.60 92.53 77.42
CA ARG A 1058 -6.98 92.10 77.65
C ARG A 1058 -7.95 93.27 77.46
N TYR A 1059 -8.50 93.42 76.25
CA TYR A 1059 -9.51 94.44 75.98
C TYR A 1059 -10.83 94.11 76.68
N GLY A 1060 -11.21 94.97 77.62
CA GLY A 1060 -12.59 95.13 78.09
C GLY A 1060 -12.87 96.62 78.11
N GLU A 1061 -14.08 97.05 77.77
CA GLU A 1061 -14.46 98.48 77.69
C GLU A 1061 -14.18 99.29 78.97
N SER A 1062 -13.84 98.62 80.07
CA SER A 1062 -13.49 99.17 81.38
C SER A 1062 -11.99 99.39 81.63
N TRP A 1063 -11.08 99.05 80.71
CA TRP A 1063 -9.62 99.24 80.88
C TRP A 1063 -9.12 100.54 80.23
N THR A 1064 -9.14 101.62 81.02
CA THR A 1064 -8.53 102.93 80.70
C THR A 1064 -7.19 103.12 81.42
N GLY A 1065 -6.47 104.21 81.11
CA GLY A 1065 -5.29 104.60 81.87
C GLY A 1065 -5.54 104.72 83.38
N GLU A 1066 -6.69 105.24 83.81
CA GLU A 1066 -7.08 105.27 85.22
C GLU A 1066 -7.24 103.86 85.82
N SER A 1067 -7.83 102.92 85.07
CA SER A 1067 -7.95 101.53 85.52
C SER A 1067 -6.58 100.87 85.72
N ILE A 1068 -5.62 101.15 84.83
CA ILE A 1068 -4.22 100.69 84.97
C ILE A 1068 -3.59 101.32 86.21
N ARG A 1069 -3.73 102.64 86.38
CA ARG A 1069 -3.19 103.38 87.52
C ARG A 1069 -3.72 102.87 88.85
N ALA A 1070 -5.04 102.75 88.99
CA ALA A 1070 -5.70 102.35 90.22
C ALA A 1070 -5.47 100.89 90.59
N THR A 1071 -5.41 100.00 89.58
CA THR A 1071 -5.35 98.55 89.81
C THR A 1071 -3.93 98.02 89.94
N LEU A 1072 -2.99 98.56 89.15
CA LEU A 1072 -1.64 97.98 88.98
C LEU A 1072 -0.53 98.88 89.53
N LEU A 1073 -0.71 100.21 89.55
CA LEU A 1073 0.37 101.15 89.89
C LEU A 1073 0.25 101.78 91.28
N ILE A 1074 -0.96 101.80 91.87
CA ILE A 1074 -1.23 102.42 93.19
C ILE A 1074 -1.72 101.42 94.24
N LYS A 1075 -2.29 100.29 93.83
CA LYS A 1075 -2.84 99.30 94.75
C LYS A 1075 -1.74 98.76 95.68
N GLN A 1076 -1.88 99.00 96.99
CA GLN A 1076 -1.01 98.35 97.98
C GLN A 1076 -1.28 96.85 97.93
N HIS A 1077 -0.31 96.10 97.42
CA HIS A 1077 -0.28 94.66 97.57
C HIS A 1077 0.31 94.35 98.95
N ASP A 1078 -0.47 93.69 99.83
CA ASP A 1078 0.02 93.11 101.08
C ASP A 1078 1.02 91.98 100.75
N ALA A 1079 2.26 92.37 100.46
CA ALA A 1079 3.38 91.45 100.38
C ALA A 1079 4.04 91.40 101.76
N THR A 1080 3.61 90.44 102.58
CA THR A 1080 4.33 89.98 103.78
C THR A 1080 5.67 89.39 103.36
N LEU A 1081 6.65 90.26 103.10
CA LEU A 1081 8.06 89.88 102.97
C LEU A 1081 8.63 89.71 104.37
N THR A 1082 8.80 88.47 104.79
CA THR A 1082 9.63 88.09 105.94
C THR A 1082 11.05 88.64 105.73
N ARG A 1083 11.36 89.75 106.40
CA ARG A 1083 12.70 90.36 106.40
C ARG A 1083 13.71 89.36 106.96
N THR A 1084 14.48 88.73 106.07
CA THR A 1084 15.80 88.22 106.44
C THR A 1084 16.72 89.42 106.38
N ALA A 1085 17.23 89.87 107.54
CA ALA A 1085 18.07 91.07 107.61
C ALA A 1085 19.41 90.81 106.91
N PHE A 1086 19.57 91.35 105.69
CA PHE A 1086 20.88 91.47 105.05
C PHE A 1086 21.35 92.91 105.24
N ARG A 1087 22.47 93.09 105.93
CA ARG A 1087 23.15 94.37 106.02
C ARG A 1087 24.16 94.48 104.88
N LEU A 1088 23.94 95.42 103.97
CA LEU A 1088 24.97 95.87 103.02
C LEU A 1088 26.04 96.62 103.82
N VAL A 1089 27.20 95.99 104.03
CA VAL A 1089 28.40 96.65 104.55
C VAL A 1089 29.13 97.23 103.34
N TYR A 1090 29.35 98.55 103.35
CA TYR A 1090 30.12 99.27 102.31
C TYR A 1090 31.62 99.08 102.48
#